data_AF-A0A8J8D930-F1
#
_entry.id   AF-A0A8J8D930-F1
#
_cell.length_a   1.000
_cell.length_b   1.000
_cell.length_c   1.000
_cell.angle_alpha   90.00
_cell.angle_beta   90.00
_cell.angle_gamma   90.00
#
_symmetry.space_group_name_H-M   'P 1'
#
loop_
_entity.id
_entity.type
_entity.pdbx_description
1 polymer ?
#
loop_
_entity_poly.entity_id
_entity_poly.type
_entity_poly.pdbx_seq_one_letter_code
_entity_poly.pdbx_strand_id
1 'polypeptide(L)'
;MIPMGGRQRAIVLGLILLLLGSGIPTVMGVSYAYSEASNVQLFLWPSGRLVAPNQTVTIAVVLWKPGEGGVANATVTIEVEDRLYNVTTNGDGFASLNLTFTEEGGYEVRALYGEVSTGTWIDVKAVPEYLFIEKDLELQVNRAYTVEWNLVTPYLFTPYSGTVNVTVLFNDRAVESRPINVTGGKLRLSLQFNETGTGSILFDGRTASYFEVRSRVILAKLMAPDRAYVGQNVTVHILALDAGRNTPYSGNVTVKTISFNGTEETVDRFTIEIENGYGNFTVTVPECDHLTVSVELGRGPSHTIWVERPAQAPTNGGNGNETPLIFTITPDRVLAEPGQSISFVVNTTREGTYNMTVTWYGWRFTSWDVWDGETNTTLVTFNGTKSVLKRIKVPEWAYYGEIRIGNAVARVYTLRPSVWADAWVNLTYSPEIGLETGDVIMVSGDLKNKTKDWFFEWEEFYRGLVNETVHIFTPWGVKAVKTGEDGRFSASIPVPSERLPDMVWDRHPEVLVIHRSGAYADRTVDTPRGRVFVNITSDGVRINVEPDSDWRYYPNLTTPTVVEFGQSFDWYYIGNVTSVYVNSTNATIPGNISAGVYMFKILPNHWLCLKEPHGTSCGAGSHSTERVYYVTGGLELPDSATYSGGELEVPIKLPGRGVFYYSYDSNGQRHYGVGFTDENGSGVARIEVGNLPLGGPEWLIIKFGFVSDRGSLFDINWNLIVRNEADVLPPAITADVTPEVQEVGKNVTVYIDVRDDGKLRQVNFTITNVTDIIRAESFNVSTSGFVHRFNFTVRGLEDYILNVTAVDEAGHVSTRLVNFYGKAVETRELNLTANETHELNVANQTRIVVAPAQNESVAMNITVASAVENESARVKMTAKGYEDLKYVKVETNGTVEYSWVILNLTYSDEMLRRLGISENAVTLLYWNGSEWIDLSKHVGETIPDNSPYGNITVFGFGRDPVHNYAWANVSHLSEYSLGVMLPDLRVVGISAENAVAGKETEVSVTLVNNGGAVDGEFTVSLYANDTLVKTERVSGIGAGEEKTVKFTWTPDKSGTYILRATADGDDAIVESNETNNELSAEVRVTPAPKVSKGTAVTRMNYIGYMYYHMLSKRFEELYNESLRKGVDNETLTAALEHRKLAEEYYEKAEEFGPVLQNLNNPQILAPLRRAYLEMLKAVRILEEALG
;
A
#
# COMPACT_ATOMS: atom_id res chain seq x y z
N MET A 1 -34.00 25.07 -19.77
CA MET A 1 -32.97 25.24 -20.82
C MET A 1 -33.24 26.56 -21.55
N ILE A 2 -32.45 27.61 -21.27
CA ILE A 2 -32.40 28.87 -22.03
C ILE A 2 -30.91 29.11 -22.35
N PRO A 3 -30.52 29.43 -23.60
CA PRO A 3 -29.11 29.46 -23.98
C PRO A 3 -28.48 30.84 -23.73
N MET A 4 -27.41 30.89 -22.93
CA MET A 4 -26.52 32.06 -22.83
C MET A 4 -25.26 31.86 -23.70
N GLY A 5 -24.95 32.89 -24.49
CA GLY A 5 -23.98 32.85 -25.59
C GLY A 5 -22.51 33.05 -25.20
N GLY A 6 -21.65 32.21 -25.79
CA GLY A 6 -20.62 32.60 -26.76
C GLY A 6 -19.46 33.52 -26.39
N ARG A 7 -19.44 34.22 -25.24
CA ARG A 7 -18.38 35.22 -24.94
C ARG A 7 -17.67 35.08 -23.59
N GLN A 8 -17.87 33.98 -22.87
CA GLN A 8 -17.09 33.64 -21.66
C GLN A 8 -16.02 32.55 -21.87
N ARG A 9 -15.87 31.99 -23.08
CA ARG A 9 -14.89 30.92 -23.35
C ARG A 9 -13.42 31.36 -23.48
N ALA A 10 -13.12 32.66 -23.43
CA ALA A 10 -11.75 33.17 -23.57
C ALA A 10 -11.10 33.66 -22.24
N ILE A 11 -11.86 33.73 -21.14
CA ILE A 11 -11.31 34.09 -19.81
C ILE A 11 -11.18 32.84 -18.91
N VAL A 12 -11.88 31.76 -19.23
CA VAL A 12 -11.82 30.50 -18.46
C VAL A 12 -10.63 29.61 -18.84
N LEU A 13 -10.05 29.72 -20.05
CA LEU A 13 -8.84 28.96 -20.40
C LEU A 13 -7.53 29.60 -19.90
N GLY A 14 -7.53 30.89 -19.53
CA GLY A 14 -6.37 31.58 -18.97
C GLY A 14 -6.20 31.42 -17.45
N LEU A 15 -7.22 30.93 -16.75
CA LEU A 15 -7.22 30.73 -15.29
C LEU A 15 -7.03 29.26 -14.88
N ILE A 16 -7.17 28.31 -15.79
CA ILE A 16 -7.03 26.87 -15.51
C ILE A 16 -5.57 26.39 -15.56
N LEU A 17 -4.64 27.16 -16.15
CA LEU A 17 -3.20 26.82 -16.21
C LEU A 17 -2.34 27.48 -15.13
N LEU A 18 -2.95 28.24 -14.20
CA LEU A 18 -2.29 28.82 -13.01
C LEU A 18 -2.80 28.21 -11.69
N LEU A 19 -3.71 27.23 -11.76
CA LEU A 19 -4.29 26.51 -10.61
C LEU A 19 -3.91 25.01 -10.59
N LEU A 20 -2.72 24.67 -11.09
CA LEU A 20 -2.09 23.36 -10.87
C LEU A 20 -0.97 23.56 -9.86
N GLY A 21 -1.36 23.70 -8.59
CA GLY A 21 -0.44 23.94 -7.48
C GLY A 21 -1.09 24.16 -6.11
N SER A 22 -2.28 23.62 -5.86
CA SER A 22 -2.82 23.39 -4.51
C SER A 22 -4.17 22.69 -4.66
N GLY A 23 -4.32 21.51 -4.08
CA GLY A 23 -5.62 20.85 -3.99
C GLY A 23 -6.65 21.83 -3.40
N ILE A 24 -7.86 21.84 -3.96
CA ILE A 24 -9.01 22.42 -3.27
C ILE A 24 -9.11 21.64 -1.95
N PRO A 25 -8.89 22.24 -0.77
CA PRO A 25 -9.13 21.54 0.48
C PRO A 25 -10.64 21.50 0.65
N THR A 26 -11.22 20.32 0.44
CA THR A 26 -12.35 19.94 1.27
C THR A 26 -11.88 19.91 2.73
N VAL A 27 -12.83 20.13 3.66
CA VAL A 27 -12.82 19.66 5.06
C VAL A 27 -12.40 20.64 6.18
N MET A 28 -13.39 20.93 7.04
CA MET A 28 -13.42 21.13 8.51
C MET A 28 -12.14 21.51 9.29
N GLY A 29 -12.26 22.48 10.21
CA GLY A 29 -11.29 22.71 11.29
C GLY A 29 -10.21 23.74 10.98
N VAL A 30 -9.21 23.89 11.87
CA VAL A 30 -8.17 24.94 11.79
C VAL A 30 -7.44 24.86 10.45
N SER A 31 -7.37 25.98 9.72
CA SER A 31 -6.65 26.04 8.45
C SER A 31 -5.16 25.93 8.70
N TYR A 32 -4.47 25.09 7.92
CA TYR A 32 -3.07 24.74 8.15
C TYR A 32 -2.28 24.63 6.85
N ALA A 33 -1.04 25.12 6.89
CA ALA A 33 -0.03 24.89 5.87
C ALA A 33 1.33 24.56 6.51
N TYR A 34 2.15 23.79 5.80
CA TYR A 34 3.51 23.43 6.19
C TYR A 34 4.48 23.65 5.05
N SER A 35 5.64 24.23 5.35
CA SER A 35 6.77 24.29 4.42
C SER A 35 7.91 23.42 4.92
N GLU A 36 8.26 22.41 4.12
CA GLU A 36 9.44 21.57 4.35
C GLU A 36 10.73 22.38 4.32
N ALA A 37 10.86 23.32 3.36
CA ALA A 37 12.09 24.11 3.17
C ALA A 37 12.44 24.98 4.39
N SER A 38 11.41 25.53 5.06
CA SER A 38 11.57 26.36 6.25
C SER A 38 11.31 25.60 7.56
N ASN A 39 10.81 24.37 7.49
CA ASN A 39 10.30 23.56 8.59
C ASN A 39 9.30 24.32 9.50
N VAL A 40 8.34 25.04 8.90
CA VAL A 40 7.37 25.87 9.62
C VAL A 40 5.94 25.42 9.31
N GLN A 41 5.17 25.26 10.36
CA GLN A 41 3.73 25.07 10.39
C GLN A 41 3.04 26.43 10.63
N LEU A 42 2.09 26.79 9.77
CA LEU A 42 1.26 27.98 9.88
C LEU A 42 -0.19 27.55 10.05
N PHE A 43 -0.80 27.96 11.17
CA PHE A 43 -2.20 27.70 11.48
C PHE A 43 -2.99 29.02 11.48
N LEU A 44 -4.21 29.00 10.97
CA LEU A 44 -5.14 30.12 10.94
C LEU A 44 -6.55 29.65 11.24
N TRP A 45 -7.23 30.35 12.14
CA TRP A 45 -8.65 30.10 12.36
C TRP A 45 -9.40 31.27 13.00
N PRO A 46 -10.68 31.50 12.66
CA PRO A 46 -11.50 32.53 13.27
C PRO A 46 -12.21 32.01 14.54
N SER A 47 -12.64 32.91 15.42
CA SER A 47 -13.48 32.59 16.59
C SER A 47 -14.91 32.19 16.21
N GLY A 48 -15.27 32.36 14.94
CA GLY A 48 -16.51 31.93 14.31
C GLY A 48 -16.40 32.11 12.80
N ARG A 49 -16.82 31.11 12.03
CA ARG A 49 -16.91 31.14 10.57
C ARG A 49 -18.25 31.63 10.09
N LEU A 50 -19.28 31.61 10.92
CA LEU A 50 -20.56 32.21 10.60
C LEU A 50 -20.91 33.29 11.61
N VAL A 51 -21.15 34.51 11.12
CA VAL A 51 -21.33 35.67 11.98
C VAL A 51 -22.48 36.56 11.53
N ALA A 52 -23.16 37.17 12.50
CA ALA A 52 -24.20 38.14 12.18
C ALA A 52 -23.57 39.45 11.66
N PRO A 53 -24.28 40.22 10.81
CA PRO A 53 -23.86 41.57 10.46
C PRO A 53 -23.59 42.41 11.72
N ASN A 54 -22.43 43.07 11.77
CA ASN A 54 -21.87 43.87 12.88
C ASN A 54 -21.34 43.07 14.09
N GLN A 55 -21.26 41.74 14.00
CA GLN A 55 -20.60 40.93 15.02
C GLN A 55 -19.07 40.98 14.87
N THR A 56 -18.35 41.03 16.00
CA THR A 56 -16.88 41.03 16.02
C THR A 56 -16.33 39.60 16.07
N VAL A 57 -15.29 39.31 15.28
CA VAL A 57 -14.65 38.00 15.10
C VAL A 57 -13.17 38.12 15.40
N THR A 58 -12.60 37.19 16.16
CA THR A 58 -11.16 37.13 16.43
C THR A 58 -10.50 36.11 15.50
N ILE A 59 -9.55 36.52 14.69
CA ILE A 59 -8.70 35.66 13.87
C ILE A 59 -7.46 35.31 14.67
N ALA A 60 -7.21 34.02 14.90
CA ALA A 60 -6.00 33.51 15.55
C ALA A 60 -5.05 32.88 14.55
N VAL A 61 -3.75 33.07 14.82
CA VAL A 61 -2.65 32.52 14.02
C VAL A 61 -1.61 31.90 14.94
N VAL A 62 -1.11 30.73 14.57
CA VAL A 62 0.03 30.08 15.25
C VAL A 62 1.12 29.74 14.23
N LEU A 63 2.35 30.12 14.55
CA LEU A 63 3.57 29.67 13.85
C LEU A 63 4.33 28.69 14.74
N TRP A 64 4.52 27.48 14.23
CA TRP A 64 5.15 26.40 14.96
C TRP A 64 6.26 25.74 14.13
N LYS A 65 7.38 25.41 14.77
CA LYS A 65 8.46 24.63 14.17
C LYS A 65 8.54 23.26 14.84
N PRO A 66 8.30 22.16 14.11
CA PRO A 66 8.47 20.81 14.64
C PRO A 66 9.88 20.62 15.22
N GLY A 67 9.97 20.20 16.48
CA GLY A 67 11.21 20.02 17.23
C GLY A 67 11.71 21.26 17.98
N GLU A 68 11.33 22.47 17.56
CA GLU A 68 11.80 23.74 18.12
C GLU A 68 10.73 24.51 18.92
N GLY A 69 9.45 24.35 18.60
CA GLY A 69 8.33 25.03 19.28
C GLY A 69 7.82 26.27 18.55
N GLY A 70 7.19 27.21 19.28
CA GLY A 70 6.59 28.41 18.72
C GLY A 70 7.62 29.42 18.17
N VAL A 71 7.30 30.06 17.04
CA VAL A 71 8.18 31.07 16.42
C VAL A 71 7.86 32.46 16.96
N ALA A 72 8.73 32.99 17.83
CA ALA A 72 8.53 34.29 18.47
C ALA A 72 8.93 35.50 17.61
N ASN A 73 8.25 36.64 17.82
CA ASN A 73 8.53 37.92 17.16
C ASN A 73 8.48 37.87 15.62
N ALA A 74 7.76 36.91 15.05
CA ALA A 74 7.54 36.79 13.62
C ALA A 74 6.37 37.67 13.20
N THR A 75 6.52 38.40 12.09
CA THR A 75 5.43 39.18 11.49
C THR A 75 4.66 38.31 10.52
N VAL A 76 3.37 38.10 10.79
CA VAL A 76 2.43 37.40 9.90
C VAL A 76 1.49 38.43 9.28
N THR A 77 1.28 38.33 7.97
CA THR A 77 0.33 39.16 7.25
C THR A 77 -1.00 38.43 7.12
N ILE A 78 -2.08 39.02 7.60
CA ILE A 78 -3.46 38.56 7.43
C ILE A 78 -4.11 39.41 6.34
N GLU A 79 -4.58 38.76 5.28
CA GLU A 79 -5.29 39.35 4.15
C GLU A 79 -6.78 39.02 4.25
N VAL A 80 -7.61 40.04 4.11
CA VAL A 80 -9.07 39.91 4.01
C VAL A 80 -9.55 40.77 2.85
N GLU A 81 -9.97 40.14 1.76
CA GLU A 81 -10.21 40.81 0.47
C GLU A 81 -9.00 41.68 0.06
N ASP A 82 -9.19 43.00 -0.11
CA ASP A 82 -8.13 43.97 -0.47
C ASP A 82 -7.40 44.57 0.75
N ARG A 83 -7.69 44.12 1.98
CA ARG A 83 -7.15 44.70 3.22
C ARG A 83 -6.06 43.81 3.82
N LEU A 84 -4.92 44.42 4.15
CA LEU A 84 -3.78 43.75 4.75
C LEU A 84 -3.55 44.21 6.20
N TYR A 85 -3.39 43.24 7.11
CA TYR A 85 -3.15 43.45 8.52
C TYR A 85 -1.88 42.71 8.93
N ASN A 86 -0.98 43.36 9.68
CA ASN A 86 0.22 42.70 10.19
C ASN A 86 0.08 42.43 11.69
N VAL A 87 0.28 41.18 12.09
CA VAL A 87 0.31 40.76 13.51
C VAL A 87 1.68 40.19 13.84
N THR A 88 2.11 40.34 15.11
CA THR A 88 3.40 39.83 15.58
C THR A 88 3.17 38.72 16.59
N THR A 89 3.83 37.58 16.41
CA THR A 89 3.70 36.41 17.29
C THR A 89 4.41 36.60 18.64
N ASN A 90 3.80 36.06 19.69
CA ASN A 90 4.39 36.01 21.03
C ASN A 90 5.38 34.83 21.18
N GLY A 91 5.89 34.60 22.41
CA GLY A 91 6.86 33.54 22.70
C GLY A 91 6.41 32.11 22.37
N ASP A 92 5.10 31.87 22.32
CA ASP A 92 4.49 30.57 21.98
C ASP A 92 4.14 30.47 20.48
N GLY A 93 4.53 31.45 19.66
CA GLY A 93 4.21 31.51 18.25
C GLY A 93 2.79 31.98 17.94
N PHE A 94 2.03 32.47 18.92
CA PHE A 94 0.62 32.86 18.77
C PHE A 94 0.43 34.36 18.53
N ALA A 95 -0.52 34.72 17.66
CA ALA A 95 -1.01 36.07 17.43
C ALA A 95 -2.52 36.08 17.16
N SER A 96 -3.18 37.23 17.34
CA SER A 96 -4.60 37.38 16.98
C SER A 96 -4.98 38.79 16.50
N LEU A 97 -6.11 38.89 15.79
CA LEU A 97 -6.67 40.11 15.20
C LEU A 97 -8.20 40.13 15.33
N ASN A 98 -8.81 41.24 15.73
CA ASN A 98 -10.27 41.38 15.76
C ASN A 98 -10.79 42.12 14.50
N LEU A 99 -11.84 41.58 13.89
CA LEU A 99 -12.49 42.09 12.68
C LEU A 99 -14.02 42.17 12.87
N THR A 100 -14.68 43.06 12.13
CA THR A 100 -16.15 43.21 12.13
C THR A 100 -16.63 43.37 10.68
N PHE A 101 -17.69 42.66 10.32
CA PHE A 101 -18.26 42.65 8.97
C PHE A 101 -19.66 43.25 8.96
N THR A 102 -19.97 44.13 8.00
CA THR A 102 -21.25 44.87 7.96
C THR A 102 -22.21 44.36 6.88
N GLU A 103 -21.70 43.77 5.81
CA GLU A 103 -22.49 43.30 4.67
C GLU A 103 -22.57 41.76 4.68
N GLU A 104 -23.73 41.22 4.29
CA GLU A 104 -23.89 39.77 4.13
C GLU A 104 -23.05 39.24 2.97
N GLY A 105 -22.40 38.10 3.15
CA GLY A 105 -21.53 37.51 2.14
C GLY A 105 -20.43 36.63 2.72
N GLY A 106 -19.72 35.93 1.84
CA GLY A 106 -18.54 35.13 2.19
C GLY A 106 -17.25 35.93 2.03
N TYR A 107 -16.44 35.98 3.07
CA TYR A 107 -15.17 36.68 3.14
C TYR A 107 -14.03 35.66 3.30
N GLU A 108 -13.05 35.71 2.41
CA GLU A 108 -11.83 34.91 2.53
C GLU A 108 -10.83 35.61 3.45
N VAL A 109 -10.27 34.85 4.40
CA VAL A 109 -9.21 35.30 5.31
C VAL A 109 -7.99 34.43 5.07
N ARG A 110 -6.86 35.04 4.69
CA ARG A 110 -5.59 34.34 4.46
C ARG A 110 -4.53 34.84 5.43
N ALA A 111 -3.67 33.94 5.89
CA ALA A 111 -2.46 34.26 6.63
C ALA A 111 -1.24 33.88 5.80
N LEU A 112 -0.23 34.75 5.81
CA LEU A 112 1.01 34.60 5.05
C LEU A 112 2.23 34.82 5.95
N TYR A 113 3.19 33.91 5.84
CA TYR A 113 4.50 34.01 6.48
C TYR A 113 5.59 33.41 5.58
N GLY A 114 6.47 34.25 5.04
CA GLY A 114 7.46 33.82 4.05
C GLY A 114 6.79 33.29 2.79
N GLU A 115 7.08 32.05 2.41
CA GLU A 115 6.44 31.34 1.29
C GLU A 115 5.22 30.50 1.73
N VAL A 116 4.93 30.44 3.03
CA VAL A 116 3.81 29.65 3.57
C VAL A 116 2.57 30.51 3.67
N SER A 117 1.47 30.03 3.10
CA SER A 117 0.16 30.68 3.22
C SER A 117 -0.93 29.65 3.49
N THR A 118 -1.90 30.02 4.32
CA THR A 118 -3.10 29.22 4.55
C THR A 118 -4.31 30.15 4.66
N GLY A 119 -5.50 29.66 4.32
CA GLY A 119 -6.71 30.48 4.26
C GLY A 119 -7.97 29.76 4.75
N THR A 120 -8.96 30.54 5.15
CA THR A 120 -10.27 30.07 5.60
C THR A 120 -11.36 31.08 5.20
N TRP A 121 -12.62 30.71 5.36
CA TRP A 121 -13.77 31.53 4.97
C TRP A 121 -14.62 31.90 6.19
N ILE A 122 -15.18 33.11 6.15
CA ILE A 122 -16.17 33.63 7.09
C ILE A 122 -17.42 34.02 6.31
N ASP A 123 -18.58 33.51 6.68
CA ASP A 123 -19.89 33.80 6.08
C ASP A 123 -20.72 34.70 7.01
N VAL A 124 -21.19 35.82 6.48
CA VAL A 124 -21.93 36.85 7.23
C VAL A 124 -23.41 36.80 6.84
N LYS A 125 -24.31 36.49 7.77
CA LYS A 125 -25.75 36.25 7.48
C LYS A 125 -26.70 36.68 8.59
N ALA A 126 -27.87 37.22 8.22
CA ALA A 126 -28.95 37.52 9.15
C ALA A 126 -29.78 36.29 9.56
N VAL A 127 -30.34 36.39 10.75
CA VAL A 127 -31.16 35.35 11.39
C VAL A 127 -32.61 35.39 10.92
N PRO A 128 -33.16 34.32 10.32
CA PRO A 128 -34.59 34.29 9.99
C PRO A 128 -35.48 34.24 11.24
N GLU A 129 -36.67 34.84 11.16
CA GLU A 129 -37.63 34.91 12.29
C GLU A 129 -38.17 33.54 12.76
N TYR A 130 -38.06 32.52 11.90
CA TYR A 130 -38.48 31.15 12.21
C TYR A 130 -37.71 30.09 11.41
N LEU A 131 -37.67 28.88 11.98
CA LEU A 131 -37.00 27.69 11.46
C LEU A 131 -38.01 26.58 11.12
N PHE A 132 -37.74 25.76 10.09
CA PHE A 132 -38.60 24.64 9.64
C PHE A 132 -37.79 23.58 8.85
N ILE A 133 -38.26 22.32 8.80
CA ILE A 133 -37.58 21.23 8.06
C ILE A 133 -37.90 21.28 6.57
N GLU A 134 -36.87 21.37 5.72
CA GLU A 134 -37.03 21.26 4.27
C GLU A 134 -37.36 19.82 3.86
N LYS A 135 -38.28 19.65 2.90
CA LYS A 135 -38.77 18.34 2.47
C LYS A 135 -38.52 18.06 0.99
N ASP A 136 -37.99 16.89 0.69
CA ASP A 136 -37.89 16.37 -0.69
C ASP A 136 -39.02 15.36 -0.93
N LEU A 137 -39.92 15.64 -1.88
CA LEU A 137 -41.16 14.87 -2.08
C LEU A 137 -41.26 14.25 -3.48
N GLU A 138 -41.73 13.00 -3.57
CA GLU A 138 -42.23 12.39 -4.80
C GLU A 138 -43.74 12.14 -4.69
N LEU A 139 -44.48 12.68 -5.66
CA LEU A 139 -45.95 12.71 -5.71
C LEU A 139 -46.47 12.05 -6.99
N GLN A 140 -47.72 11.58 -6.96
CA GLN A 140 -48.39 10.98 -8.11
C GLN A 140 -49.53 11.86 -8.63
N VAL A 141 -49.70 11.90 -9.95
CA VAL A 141 -50.84 12.56 -10.59
C VAL A 141 -52.18 12.01 -10.09
N ASN A 142 -53.18 12.88 -9.98
CA ASN A 142 -54.54 12.59 -9.56
C ASN A 142 -54.68 11.99 -8.15
N ARG A 143 -53.67 12.16 -7.29
CA ARG A 143 -53.70 11.79 -5.87
C ARG A 143 -53.49 13.02 -5.00
N ALA A 144 -54.23 13.09 -3.89
CA ALA A 144 -54.11 14.15 -2.90
C ALA A 144 -53.11 13.74 -1.81
N TYR A 145 -52.25 14.69 -1.42
CA TYR A 145 -51.23 14.53 -0.39
C TYR A 145 -51.32 15.65 0.64
N THR A 146 -50.93 15.36 1.88
CA THR A 146 -50.89 16.31 3.00
C THR A 146 -49.48 16.37 3.56
N VAL A 147 -48.97 17.60 3.70
CA VAL A 147 -47.63 17.89 4.20
C VAL A 147 -47.71 18.89 5.36
N GLU A 148 -47.16 18.54 6.54
CA GLU A 148 -47.21 19.37 7.77
C GLU A 148 -45.81 19.76 8.25
N TRP A 149 -45.53 21.05 8.42
CA TRP A 149 -44.31 21.59 9.04
C TRP A 149 -44.60 22.11 10.47
N ASN A 150 -43.65 21.92 11.40
CA ASN A 150 -43.59 22.73 12.62
C ASN A 150 -42.52 23.81 12.46
N LEU A 151 -42.93 25.04 12.69
CA LEU A 151 -42.15 26.26 12.66
C LEU A 151 -41.85 26.67 14.10
N VAL A 152 -40.60 27.00 14.38
CA VAL A 152 -40.14 27.39 15.72
C VAL A 152 -39.33 28.69 15.65
N THR A 153 -39.33 29.47 16.73
CA THR A 153 -38.51 30.67 16.87
C THR A 153 -37.03 30.30 16.97
N PRO A 154 -36.12 31.14 16.44
CA PRO A 154 -34.69 30.97 16.71
C PRO A 154 -34.42 31.11 18.21
N TYR A 155 -33.32 30.52 18.70
CA TYR A 155 -32.85 30.56 20.10
C TYR A 155 -33.67 29.78 21.12
N LEU A 156 -34.98 30.02 21.19
CA LEU A 156 -35.85 29.40 22.20
C LEU A 156 -36.53 28.13 21.70
N PHE A 157 -36.49 27.85 20.40
CA PHE A 157 -37.18 26.74 19.73
C PHE A 157 -38.67 26.64 20.09
N THR A 158 -39.30 27.75 20.48
CA THR A 158 -40.71 27.77 20.84
C THR A 158 -41.58 27.82 19.58
N PRO A 159 -42.81 27.25 19.58
CA PRO A 159 -43.68 27.28 18.41
C PRO A 159 -43.90 28.70 17.88
N TYR A 160 -43.54 28.94 16.62
CA TYR A 160 -43.67 30.25 15.98
C TYR A 160 -45.14 30.63 15.81
N SER A 161 -45.44 31.92 15.96
CA SER A 161 -46.76 32.49 15.68
C SER A 161 -46.60 33.78 14.89
N GLY A 162 -47.19 33.83 13.69
CA GLY A 162 -47.00 34.92 12.74
C GLY A 162 -47.58 34.60 11.37
N THR A 163 -47.40 35.50 10.41
CA THR A 163 -47.86 35.30 9.02
C THR A 163 -46.68 34.82 8.16
N VAL A 164 -46.88 33.74 7.41
CA VAL A 164 -45.90 33.18 6.48
C VAL A 164 -46.46 33.25 5.06
N ASN A 165 -45.73 33.86 4.12
CA ASN A 165 -46.12 33.85 2.72
C ASN A 165 -45.72 32.52 2.06
N VAL A 166 -46.72 31.73 1.68
CA VAL A 166 -46.50 30.45 0.99
C VAL A 166 -46.67 30.64 -0.50
N THR A 167 -45.66 30.24 -1.28
CA THR A 167 -45.71 30.18 -2.75
C THR A 167 -45.42 28.77 -3.22
N VAL A 168 -46.28 28.21 -4.08
CA VAL A 168 -46.06 26.91 -4.75
C VAL A 168 -45.79 27.18 -6.22
N LEU A 169 -44.58 26.82 -6.65
CA LEU A 169 -44.16 26.86 -8.04
C LEU A 169 -44.21 25.43 -8.60
N PHE A 170 -44.77 25.26 -9.79
CA PHE A 170 -44.83 23.96 -10.47
C PHE A 170 -44.72 24.18 -11.97
N ASN A 171 -43.81 23.48 -12.67
CA ASN A 171 -43.54 23.69 -14.10
C ASN A 171 -43.32 25.18 -14.45
N ASP A 172 -42.46 25.87 -13.69
CA ASP A 172 -42.11 27.28 -13.83
C ASP A 172 -43.28 28.29 -13.70
N ARG A 173 -44.46 27.84 -13.25
CA ARG A 173 -45.63 28.71 -12.95
C ARG A 173 -45.96 28.71 -11.47
N ALA A 174 -46.34 29.88 -10.94
CA ALA A 174 -46.95 29.97 -9.62
C ALA A 174 -48.37 29.40 -9.69
N VAL A 175 -48.59 28.26 -9.03
CA VAL A 175 -49.90 27.60 -8.96
C VAL A 175 -50.68 28.02 -7.71
N GLU A 176 -49.98 28.45 -6.66
CA GLU A 176 -50.56 28.99 -5.43
C GLU A 176 -49.62 30.05 -4.84
N SER A 177 -50.16 31.16 -4.34
CA SER A 177 -49.41 32.15 -3.57
C SER A 177 -50.35 32.87 -2.60
N ARG A 178 -50.21 32.61 -1.30
CA ARG A 178 -51.03 33.26 -0.27
C ARG A 178 -50.34 33.35 1.09
N PRO A 179 -50.63 34.38 1.89
CA PRO A 179 -50.24 34.40 3.30
C PRO A 179 -51.04 33.37 4.10
N ILE A 180 -50.36 32.68 5.01
CA ILE A 180 -50.95 31.74 5.97
C ILE A 180 -50.59 32.20 7.37
N ASN A 181 -51.60 32.37 8.23
CA ASN A 181 -51.38 32.66 9.64
C ASN A 181 -51.07 31.37 10.39
N VAL A 182 -49.86 31.27 10.91
CA VAL A 182 -49.37 30.14 11.67
C VAL A 182 -49.63 30.40 13.15
N THR A 183 -50.33 29.47 13.80
CA THR A 183 -50.62 29.52 15.24
C THR A 183 -50.16 28.22 15.88
N GLY A 184 -49.41 28.29 16.98
CA GLY A 184 -48.86 27.10 17.64
C GLY A 184 -47.83 26.37 16.78
N GLY A 185 -47.14 27.10 15.90
CA GLY A 185 -46.04 26.58 15.08
C GLY A 185 -46.45 25.69 13.91
N LYS A 186 -47.72 25.36 13.67
CA LYS A 186 -48.09 24.37 12.64
C LYS A 186 -48.52 24.98 11.31
N LEU A 187 -47.91 24.53 10.22
CA LEU A 187 -48.30 24.87 8.85
C LEU A 187 -48.60 23.60 8.05
N ARG A 188 -49.83 23.46 7.52
CA ARG A 188 -50.29 22.30 6.73
C ARG A 188 -50.67 22.70 5.32
N LEU A 189 -50.22 21.95 4.32
CA LEU A 189 -50.58 22.12 2.91
C LEU A 189 -51.14 20.82 2.33
N SER A 190 -52.17 20.94 1.50
CA SER A 190 -52.73 19.83 0.71
C SER A 190 -52.39 20.04 -0.76
N LEU A 191 -51.75 19.03 -1.37
CA LEU A 191 -51.21 19.08 -2.73
C LEU A 191 -51.93 18.06 -3.60
N GLN A 192 -52.39 18.47 -4.77
CA GLN A 192 -52.93 17.58 -5.80
C GLN A 192 -52.62 18.15 -7.18
N PHE A 193 -52.05 17.32 -8.04
CA PHE A 193 -51.64 17.69 -9.39
C PHE A 193 -52.27 16.74 -10.40
N ASN A 194 -52.62 17.25 -11.59
CA ASN A 194 -53.26 16.49 -12.67
C ASN A 194 -52.30 16.16 -13.83
N GLU A 195 -51.09 16.73 -13.81
CA GLU A 195 -50.04 16.55 -14.82
C GLU A 195 -48.69 16.30 -14.14
N THR A 196 -47.75 15.73 -14.88
CA THR A 196 -46.38 15.48 -14.41
C THR A 196 -45.53 16.74 -14.46
N GLY A 197 -44.50 16.81 -13.61
CA GLY A 197 -43.63 17.99 -13.58
C GLY A 197 -42.80 18.07 -12.31
N THR A 198 -42.06 19.16 -12.18
CA THR A 198 -41.28 19.48 -10.97
C THR A 198 -41.75 20.79 -10.37
N GLY A 199 -41.63 20.93 -9.06
CA GLY A 199 -42.01 22.15 -8.37
C GLY A 199 -41.26 22.37 -7.07
N SER A 200 -41.49 23.54 -6.49
CA SER A 200 -40.95 23.94 -5.20
C SER A 200 -41.98 24.70 -4.38
N ILE A 201 -41.90 24.56 -3.06
CA ILE A 201 -42.69 25.31 -2.09
C ILE A 201 -41.75 26.29 -1.40
N LEU A 202 -42.15 27.55 -1.32
CA LEU A 202 -41.38 28.64 -0.71
C LEU A 202 -42.14 29.22 0.48
N PHE A 203 -41.46 29.45 1.61
CA PHE A 203 -41.92 30.20 2.78
C PHE A 203 -41.14 31.51 2.89
N ASP A 204 -41.81 32.64 2.66
CA ASP A 204 -41.21 33.98 2.59
C ASP A 204 -39.97 34.02 1.68
N GLY A 205 -40.05 33.32 0.53
CA GLY A 205 -38.97 33.22 -0.45
C GLY A 205 -37.92 32.15 -0.17
N ARG A 206 -37.94 31.48 1.00
CA ARG A 206 -37.04 30.37 1.35
C ARG A 206 -37.62 29.03 0.93
N THR A 207 -36.82 28.14 0.35
CA THR A 207 -37.30 26.82 -0.06
C THR A 207 -37.68 25.95 1.14
N ALA A 208 -38.95 25.54 1.18
CA ALA A 208 -39.53 24.64 2.16
C ALA A 208 -39.68 23.21 1.66
N SER A 209 -39.78 23.03 0.34
CA SER A 209 -39.77 21.71 -0.28
C SER A 209 -39.44 21.76 -1.76
N TYR A 210 -38.71 20.76 -2.23
CA TYR A 210 -38.69 20.36 -3.63
C TYR A 210 -39.60 19.16 -3.85
N PHE A 211 -40.35 19.14 -4.95
CA PHE A 211 -41.21 18.01 -5.26
C PHE A 211 -41.23 17.65 -6.75
N GLU A 212 -41.34 16.36 -7.04
CA GLU A 212 -41.56 15.83 -8.38
C GLU A 212 -42.92 15.12 -8.45
N VAL A 213 -43.69 15.40 -9.51
CA VAL A 213 -44.98 14.76 -9.78
C VAL A 213 -44.82 13.79 -10.96
N ARG A 214 -44.98 12.50 -10.69
CA ARG A 214 -44.85 11.41 -11.66
C ARG A 214 -46.20 10.77 -12.00
N SER A 215 -46.30 10.12 -13.16
CA SER A 215 -47.49 9.35 -13.55
C SER A 215 -47.63 8.05 -12.74
N ARG A 216 -46.48 7.41 -12.45
CA ARG A 216 -46.31 6.31 -11.50
C ARG A 216 -44.99 6.50 -10.76
N VAL A 217 -44.94 6.02 -9.51
CA VAL A 217 -43.73 5.97 -8.68
C VAL A 217 -43.34 4.50 -8.59
N ILE A 218 -42.43 4.07 -9.46
CA ILE A 218 -41.95 2.68 -9.51
C ILE A 218 -40.57 2.65 -8.86
N LEU A 219 -40.45 1.86 -7.80
CA LEU A 219 -39.19 1.59 -7.13
C LEU A 219 -38.58 0.36 -7.77
N ALA A 220 -37.28 0.39 -8.01
CA ALA A 220 -36.56 -0.76 -8.50
C ALA A 220 -35.22 -0.92 -7.79
N LYS A 221 -34.78 -2.16 -7.65
CA LYS A 221 -33.43 -2.53 -7.24
C LYS A 221 -32.83 -3.40 -8.31
N LEU A 222 -31.63 -3.02 -8.74
CA LEU A 222 -30.78 -3.87 -9.57
C LEU A 222 -29.90 -4.73 -8.68
N MET A 223 -29.73 -5.97 -9.12
CA MET A 223 -28.71 -6.85 -8.58
C MET A 223 -27.94 -7.48 -9.72
N ALA A 224 -26.63 -7.26 -9.67
CA ALA A 224 -25.67 -7.88 -10.54
C ALA A 224 -24.38 -8.08 -9.73
N PRO A 225 -23.49 -8.98 -10.15
CA PRO A 225 -22.14 -9.04 -9.60
C PRO A 225 -21.44 -7.69 -9.78
N ASP A 226 -20.60 -7.30 -8.81
CA ASP A 226 -19.81 -6.06 -8.88
C ASP A 226 -18.68 -6.16 -9.90
N ARG A 227 -18.26 -7.38 -10.23
CA ARG A 227 -17.14 -7.71 -11.11
C ARG A 227 -17.57 -8.78 -12.10
N ALA A 228 -17.18 -8.65 -13.35
CA ALA A 228 -17.42 -9.66 -14.36
C ALA A 228 -16.33 -9.65 -15.43
N TYR A 229 -16.11 -10.78 -16.09
CA TYR A 229 -15.10 -10.91 -17.14
C TYR A 229 -15.64 -10.55 -18.52
N VAL A 230 -14.77 -10.07 -19.40
CA VAL A 230 -15.10 -9.86 -20.82
C VAL A 230 -15.67 -11.16 -21.42
N GLY A 231 -16.84 -11.07 -22.06
CA GLY A 231 -17.55 -12.21 -22.65
C GLY A 231 -18.35 -13.05 -21.64
N GLN A 232 -18.28 -12.78 -20.33
CA GLN A 232 -19.11 -13.45 -19.34
C GLN A 232 -20.58 -13.04 -19.53
N ASN A 233 -21.47 -14.03 -19.45
CA ASN A 233 -22.90 -13.78 -19.37
C ASN A 233 -23.28 -13.48 -17.93
N VAL A 234 -23.64 -12.23 -17.65
CA VAL A 234 -24.08 -11.79 -16.34
C VAL A 234 -25.59 -11.67 -16.33
N THR A 235 -26.25 -12.40 -15.44
CA THR A 235 -27.67 -12.21 -15.18
C THR A 235 -27.85 -11.04 -14.24
N VAL A 236 -28.57 -10.02 -14.69
CA VAL A 236 -29.01 -8.89 -13.87
C VAL A 236 -30.44 -9.15 -13.44
N HIS A 237 -30.66 -9.12 -12.14
CA HIS A 237 -31.98 -9.24 -11.55
C HIS A 237 -32.53 -7.85 -11.23
N ILE A 238 -33.82 -7.66 -11.50
CA ILE A 238 -34.56 -6.45 -11.19
C ILE A 238 -35.72 -6.81 -10.28
N LEU A 239 -35.76 -6.22 -9.10
CA LEU A 239 -36.92 -6.26 -8.22
C LEU A 239 -37.61 -4.91 -8.30
N ALA A 240 -38.92 -4.87 -8.52
CA ALA A 240 -39.66 -3.62 -8.69
C ALA A 240 -41.03 -3.59 -7.99
N LEU A 241 -41.42 -2.41 -7.51
CA LEU A 241 -42.67 -2.14 -6.80
C LEU A 241 -43.33 -0.88 -7.34
N ASP A 242 -44.66 -0.87 -7.49
CA ASP A 242 -45.43 0.36 -7.61
C ASP A 242 -45.68 0.94 -6.20
N ALA A 243 -44.84 1.89 -5.77
CA ALA A 243 -44.93 2.48 -4.43
C ALA A 243 -46.20 3.31 -4.23
N GLY A 244 -46.77 3.85 -5.31
CA GLY A 244 -48.06 4.53 -5.24
C GLY A 244 -49.18 3.58 -4.81
N ARG A 245 -49.11 2.31 -5.24
CA ARG A 245 -50.11 1.28 -4.95
C ARG A 245 -49.71 0.29 -3.85
N ASN A 246 -48.45 0.29 -3.44
CA ASN A 246 -47.86 -0.70 -2.54
C ASN A 246 -48.08 -2.15 -3.02
N THR A 247 -47.89 -2.38 -4.32
CA THR A 247 -48.04 -3.70 -4.96
C THR A 247 -46.84 -4.01 -5.85
N PRO A 248 -46.45 -5.29 -6.01
CA PRO A 248 -45.41 -5.69 -6.96
C PRO A 248 -45.69 -5.11 -8.35
N TYR A 249 -44.66 -4.59 -9.01
CA TYR A 249 -44.83 -4.01 -10.34
C TYR A 249 -44.90 -5.13 -11.39
N SER A 250 -45.89 -5.06 -12.29
CA SER A 250 -45.95 -5.90 -13.48
C SER A 250 -46.05 -5.02 -14.73
N GLY A 251 -45.15 -5.23 -15.68
CA GLY A 251 -45.11 -4.50 -16.94
C GLY A 251 -43.69 -4.33 -17.50
N ASN A 252 -43.63 -3.70 -18.66
CA ASN A 252 -42.39 -3.48 -19.38
C ASN A 252 -41.54 -2.37 -18.74
N VAL A 253 -40.22 -2.57 -18.74
CA VAL A 253 -39.23 -1.64 -18.24
C VAL A 253 -38.08 -1.54 -19.23
N THR A 254 -37.66 -0.32 -19.55
CA THR A 254 -36.49 -0.09 -20.39
C THR A 254 -35.23 -0.15 -19.54
N VAL A 255 -34.26 -0.95 -19.97
CA VAL A 255 -32.93 -1.04 -19.40
C VAL A 255 -31.97 -0.35 -20.36
N LYS A 256 -31.09 0.49 -19.79
CA LYS A 256 -30.00 1.15 -20.47
C LYS A 256 -28.68 0.59 -19.94
N THR A 257 -27.86 0.04 -20.82
CA THR A 257 -26.49 -0.37 -20.51
C THR A 257 -25.52 0.62 -21.12
N ILE A 258 -24.45 0.95 -20.40
CA ILE A 258 -23.39 1.85 -20.83
C ILE A 258 -22.06 1.16 -20.58
N SER A 259 -21.35 0.82 -21.64
CA SER A 259 -20.00 0.28 -21.53
C SER A 259 -18.99 1.39 -21.77
N PHE A 260 -18.03 1.54 -20.87
CA PHE A 260 -17.00 2.57 -20.91
C PHE A 260 -15.64 1.97 -21.28
N ASN A 261 -15.01 2.42 -22.35
CA ASN A 261 -13.64 2.04 -22.72
C ASN A 261 -12.77 3.29 -22.79
N GLY A 262 -12.06 3.61 -21.70
CA GLY A 262 -11.41 4.91 -21.52
C GLY A 262 -12.43 6.06 -21.56
N THR A 263 -12.40 6.87 -22.62
CA THR A 263 -13.33 7.99 -22.83
C THR A 263 -14.48 7.66 -23.80
N GLU A 264 -14.48 6.47 -24.40
CA GLU A 264 -15.54 6.06 -25.33
C GLU A 264 -16.69 5.37 -24.59
N GLU A 265 -17.92 5.84 -24.84
CA GLU A 265 -19.15 5.30 -24.28
C GLU A 265 -19.99 4.63 -25.37
N THR A 266 -20.35 3.36 -25.16
CA THR A 266 -21.36 2.69 -25.98
C THR A 266 -22.61 2.48 -25.15
N VAL A 267 -23.77 2.92 -25.67
CA VAL A 267 -25.07 2.84 -24.98
C VAL A 267 -25.97 1.88 -25.73
N ASP A 268 -26.51 0.88 -25.03
CA ASP A 268 -27.55 -0.01 -25.54
C ASP A 268 -28.83 0.12 -24.71
N ARG A 269 -29.97 -0.08 -25.36
CA ARG A 269 -31.31 0.02 -24.75
C ARG A 269 -32.20 -1.10 -25.23
N PHE A 270 -32.78 -1.82 -24.29
CA PHE A 270 -33.77 -2.85 -24.54
C PHE A 270 -34.83 -2.87 -23.46
N THR A 271 -35.93 -3.54 -23.72
CA THR A 271 -37.06 -3.65 -22.79
C THR A 271 -37.12 -5.05 -22.21
N ILE A 272 -37.35 -5.13 -20.91
CA ILE A 272 -37.62 -6.39 -20.21
C ILE A 272 -39.02 -6.34 -19.60
N GLU A 273 -39.66 -7.49 -19.51
CA GLU A 273 -40.92 -7.64 -18.80
C GLU A 273 -40.64 -7.96 -17.33
N ILE A 274 -41.22 -7.18 -16.42
CA ILE A 274 -41.26 -7.49 -14.99
C ILE A 274 -42.59 -8.18 -14.71
N GLU A 275 -42.54 -9.34 -14.07
CA GLU A 275 -43.72 -10.07 -13.62
C GLU A 275 -43.75 -10.15 -12.10
N ASN A 276 -44.84 -9.69 -11.48
CA ASN A 276 -45.05 -9.77 -10.03
C ASN A 276 -43.87 -9.20 -9.22
N GLY A 277 -43.31 -8.09 -9.69
CA GLY A 277 -42.23 -7.37 -9.05
C GLY A 277 -40.85 -7.98 -9.23
N TYR A 278 -40.68 -8.96 -10.12
CA TYR A 278 -39.37 -9.52 -10.45
C TYR A 278 -39.22 -9.69 -11.97
N GLY A 279 -38.04 -9.33 -12.46
CA GLY A 279 -37.61 -9.67 -13.81
C GLY A 279 -36.10 -9.87 -13.80
N ASN A 280 -35.59 -10.49 -14.86
CA ASN A 280 -34.16 -10.58 -15.07
C ASN A 280 -33.86 -10.52 -16.56
N PHE A 281 -32.59 -10.26 -16.86
CA PHE A 281 -32.06 -10.39 -18.20
C PHE A 281 -30.59 -10.74 -18.09
N THR A 282 -30.04 -11.30 -19.16
CA THR A 282 -28.62 -11.60 -19.25
C THR A 282 -27.96 -10.61 -20.18
N VAL A 283 -26.86 -10.00 -19.71
CA VAL A 283 -25.98 -9.17 -20.54
C VAL A 283 -24.66 -9.90 -20.74
N THR A 284 -24.22 -10.01 -21.98
CA THR A 284 -22.85 -10.46 -22.28
C THR A 284 -21.93 -9.27 -22.09
N VAL A 285 -20.98 -9.38 -21.16
CA VAL A 285 -20.07 -8.30 -20.78
C VAL A 285 -19.19 -7.92 -21.97
N PRO A 286 -19.27 -6.68 -22.49
CA PRO A 286 -18.46 -6.25 -23.62
C PRO A 286 -17.02 -5.94 -23.19
N GLU A 287 -16.13 -5.77 -24.16
CA GLU A 287 -14.75 -5.36 -23.90
C GLU A 287 -14.71 -3.87 -23.51
N CYS A 288 -14.68 -3.61 -22.20
CA CYS A 288 -14.74 -2.28 -21.60
C CYS A 288 -14.06 -2.29 -20.21
N ASP A 289 -13.93 -1.12 -19.57
CA ASP A 289 -13.41 -0.97 -18.21
C ASP A 289 -14.51 -1.22 -17.16
N HIS A 290 -15.71 -0.74 -17.44
CA HIS A 290 -16.89 -1.03 -16.65
C HIS A 290 -18.16 -0.92 -17.49
N LEU A 291 -19.16 -1.69 -17.09
CA LEU A 291 -20.50 -1.71 -17.65
C LEU A 291 -21.48 -1.20 -16.60
N THR A 292 -22.04 -0.01 -16.82
CA THR A 292 -23.14 0.48 -16.00
C THR A 292 -24.45 -0.01 -16.57
N VAL A 293 -25.21 -0.73 -15.77
CA VAL A 293 -26.58 -1.12 -16.06
C VAL A 293 -27.50 -0.18 -15.30
N SER A 294 -28.49 0.39 -15.98
CA SER A 294 -29.44 1.30 -15.36
C SER A 294 -30.84 1.01 -15.86
N VAL A 295 -31.82 1.21 -14.99
CA VAL A 295 -33.22 1.07 -15.35
C VAL A 295 -33.77 2.45 -15.66
N GLU A 296 -34.38 2.65 -16.83
CA GLU A 296 -34.98 3.93 -17.22
C GLU A 296 -36.38 4.09 -16.60
N LEU A 297 -36.45 4.07 -15.26
CA LEU A 297 -37.62 4.38 -14.45
C LEU A 297 -37.39 5.71 -13.73
N GLY A 298 -37.45 6.84 -14.45
CA GLY A 298 -37.11 8.13 -13.84
C GLY A 298 -35.64 8.22 -13.44
N ARG A 299 -35.33 8.62 -12.19
CA ARG A 299 -34.01 8.39 -11.56
C ARG A 299 -33.90 6.92 -11.14
N GLY A 300 -33.93 6.01 -12.11
CA GLY A 300 -33.90 4.58 -11.82
C GLY A 300 -32.54 4.11 -11.31
N PRO A 301 -32.50 2.95 -10.62
CA PRO A 301 -31.27 2.40 -10.06
C PRO A 301 -30.24 2.15 -11.16
N SER A 302 -28.98 2.40 -10.83
CA SER A 302 -27.83 2.00 -11.63
C SER A 302 -26.93 1.06 -10.83
N HIS A 303 -26.44 0.01 -11.48
CA HIS A 303 -25.43 -0.88 -10.94
C HIS A 303 -24.21 -0.84 -11.87
N THR A 304 -23.03 -0.66 -11.30
CA THR A 304 -21.78 -0.68 -12.08
C THR A 304 -21.12 -2.03 -11.91
N ILE A 305 -20.93 -2.71 -13.04
CA ILE A 305 -20.20 -3.96 -13.14
C ILE A 305 -18.80 -3.60 -13.63
N TRP A 306 -17.80 -3.73 -12.77
CA TRP A 306 -16.40 -3.54 -13.13
C TRP A 306 -15.96 -4.70 -14.01
N VAL A 307 -15.47 -4.38 -15.20
CA VAL A 307 -15.07 -5.41 -16.15
C VAL A 307 -13.64 -5.78 -15.86
N GLU A 308 -13.49 -6.94 -15.25
CA GLU A 308 -12.20 -7.55 -15.09
C GLU A 308 -11.78 -8.08 -16.44
N ARG A 309 -10.72 -7.47 -16.97
CA ARG A 309 -9.92 -8.18 -17.95
C ARG A 309 -9.33 -9.33 -17.16
N PRO A 310 -9.51 -10.59 -17.60
CA PRO A 310 -8.70 -11.66 -17.05
C PRO A 310 -7.27 -11.14 -17.06
N ALA A 311 -6.59 -11.14 -15.90
CA ALA A 311 -5.13 -11.17 -15.93
C ALA A 311 -4.83 -12.26 -16.94
N GLN A 312 -4.18 -11.94 -18.07
CA GLN A 312 -4.05 -12.87 -19.19
C GLN A 312 -3.77 -14.24 -18.58
N ALA A 313 -4.76 -15.14 -18.65
CA ALA A 313 -4.51 -16.48 -18.22
C ALA A 313 -3.31 -16.91 -19.07
N PRO A 314 -2.24 -17.47 -18.47
CA PRO A 314 -1.19 -18.08 -19.26
C PRO A 314 -1.94 -18.97 -20.25
N THR A 315 -1.72 -18.74 -21.54
CA THR A 315 -2.44 -19.43 -22.60
C THR A 315 -2.24 -20.92 -22.36
N ASN A 316 -3.24 -21.57 -21.76
CA ASN A 316 -3.22 -23.00 -21.46
C ASN A 316 -3.31 -23.75 -22.79
N GLY A 317 -2.14 -23.97 -23.38
CA GLY A 317 -1.87 -25.16 -24.14
C GLY A 317 -1.25 -26.21 -23.21
N GLY A 318 -2.05 -26.85 -22.36
CA GLY A 318 -1.59 -28.04 -21.64
C GLY A 318 -2.32 -28.32 -20.32
N ASN A 319 -2.93 -29.49 -20.24
CA ASN A 319 -3.61 -30.09 -19.09
C ASN A 319 -2.90 -29.92 -17.72
N GLY A 320 -3.71 -29.64 -16.69
CA GLY A 320 -3.59 -30.22 -15.33
C GLY A 320 -2.45 -29.74 -14.41
N ASN A 321 -2.81 -29.35 -13.18
CA ASN A 321 -1.95 -29.22 -11.98
C ASN A 321 -0.99 -28.00 -11.86
N GLU A 322 -1.45 -26.76 -12.07
CA GLU A 322 -0.66 -25.59 -11.66
C GLU A 322 -1.14 -24.98 -10.33
N THR A 323 -0.19 -24.69 -9.44
CA THR A 323 -0.43 -24.03 -8.15
C THR A 323 -0.73 -22.53 -8.36
N PRO A 324 -1.76 -21.96 -7.71
CA PRO A 324 -2.14 -20.56 -7.88
C PRO A 324 -1.00 -19.62 -7.46
N LEU A 325 -0.75 -18.54 -8.22
CA LEU A 325 0.27 -17.52 -7.92
C LEU A 325 -0.12 -16.70 -6.68
N ILE A 326 0.54 -16.96 -5.56
CA ILE A 326 0.32 -16.30 -4.28
C ILE A 326 1.66 -15.75 -3.83
N PHE A 327 1.69 -14.48 -3.47
CA PHE A 327 2.83 -13.87 -2.79
C PHE A 327 2.56 -13.81 -1.29
N THR A 328 3.60 -13.90 -0.47
CA THR A 328 3.56 -13.47 0.94
C THR A 328 4.73 -12.53 1.19
N ILE A 329 4.58 -11.57 2.09
CA ILE A 329 5.68 -10.67 2.48
C ILE A 329 5.74 -10.67 4.00
N THR A 330 6.89 -11.06 4.55
CA THR A 330 7.13 -11.16 5.98
C THR A 330 8.30 -10.26 6.36
N PRO A 331 8.05 -9.08 6.95
CA PRO A 331 9.12 -8.24 7.45
C PRO A 331 9.79 -8.83 8.70
N ASP A 332 11.11 -8.63 8.83
CA ASP A 332 11.91 -9.00 10.00
C ASP A 332 11.46 -8.25 11.27
N ARG A 333 10.87 -7.06 11.07
CA ARG A 333 10.15 -6.28 12.06
C ARG A 333 9.10 -5.40 11.40
N VAL A 334 7.94 -5.30 12.03
CA VAL A 334 6.85 -4.41 11.61
C VAL A 334 7.08 -2.97 12.07
N LEU A 335 8.00 -2.76 13.04
CA LEU A 335 8.34 -1.46 13.60
C LEU A 335 9.80 -1.10 13.36
N ALA A 336 10.05 0.13 12.92
CA ALA A 336 11.39 0.63 12.64
C ALA A 336 11.53 2.13 12.97
N GLU A 337 12.73 2.53 13.36
CA GLU A 337 13.09 3.94 13.53
C GLU A 337 13.39 4.59 12.17
N PRO A 338 13.11 5.90 12.00
CA PRO A 338 13.59 6.62 10.83
C PRO A 338 15.11 6.46 10.65
N GLY A 339 15.55 6.22 9.41
CA GLY A 339 16.95 5.93 9.08
C GLY A 339 17.39 4.47 9.30
N GLN A 340 16.59 3.65 9.99
CA GLN A 340 16.89 2.24 10.21
C GLN A 340 16.73 1.41 8.93
N SER A 341 17.53 0.36 8.78
CA SER A 341 17.33 -0.64 7.71
C SER A 341 16.52 -1.81 8.23
N ILE A 342 15.52 -2.21 7.46
CA ILE A 342 14.67 -3.37 7.72
C ILE A 342 14.79 -4.38 6.59
N SER A 343 14.68 -5.65 6.92
CA SER A 343 14.69 -6.73 5.93
C SER A 343 13.33 -7.40 5.88
N PHE A 344 12.90 -7.92 4.75
CA PHE A 344 11.64 -8.65 4.64
C PHE A 344 11.79 -9.77 3.63
N VAL A 345 11.19 -10.90 3.95
CA VAL A 345 11.19 -12.10 3.11
C VAL A 345 9.92 -12.02 2.27
N VAL A 346 10.09 -11.89 0.96
CA VAL A 346 8.98 -12.07 0.02
C VAL A 346 8.98 -13.53 -0.40
N ASN A 347 7.83 -14.20 -0.36
CA ASN A 347 7.67 -15.52 -0.94
C ASN A 347 6.69 -15.49 -2.10
N THR A 348 6.82 -16.47 -2.98
CA THR A 348 5.89 -16.71 -4.10
C THR A 348 5.63 -18.20 -4.26
N THR A 349 4.46 -18.58 -4.73
CA THR A 349 4.18 -19.98 -5.12
C THR A 349 4.72 -20.33 -6.51
N ARG A 350 4.96 -19.32 -7.36
CA ARG A 350 5.59 -19.48 -8.68
C ARG A 350 6.77 -18.54 -8.86
N GLU A 351 7.85 -19.12 -9.32
CA GLU A 351 9.04 -18.41 -9.78
C GLU A 351 8.71 -17.44 -10.91
N GLY A 352 9.57 -16.44 -11.07
CA GLY A 352 9.37 -15.35 -12.03
C GLY A 352 9.84 -14.01 -11.50
N THR A 353 9.87 -13.02 -12.39
CA THR A 353 10.19 -11.63 -12.02
C THR A 353 8.90 -10.84 -11.92
N TYR A 354 8.71 -10.19 -10.76
CA TYR A 354 7.50 -9.45 -10.46
C TYR A 354 7.86 -8.05 -9.95
N ASN A 355 7.01 -7.07 -10.28
CA ASN A 355 7.16 -5.72 -9.77
C ASN A 355 6.80 -5.70 -8.28
N MET A 356 7.75 -5.28 -7.46
CA MET A 356 7.51 -4.92 -6.08
C MET A 356 7.59 -3.41 -5.92
N THR A 357 6.51 -2.82 -5.41
CA THR A 357 6.47 -1.39 -5.11
C THR A 357 6.69 -1.19 -3.62
N VAL A 358 7.63 -0.32 -3.25
CA VAL A 358 7.78 0.18 -1.90
C VAL A 358 7.32 1.62 -1.91
N THR A 359 6.23 1.91 -1.21
CA THR A 359 5.69 3.25 -1.09
C THR A 359 5.90 3.75 0.32
N TRP A 360 6.68 4.81 0.47
CA TRP A 360 6.86 5.49 1.76
C TRP A 360 5.92 6.67 1.87
N TYR A 361 5.34 6.79 3.06
CA TYR A 361 4.24 7.70 3.30
C TYR A 361 4.63 8.66 4.42
N GLY A 362 4.51 9.96 4.15
CA GLY A 362 4.76 11.02 5.11
C GLY A 362 3.62 11.14 6.12
N TRP A 363 3.91 11.72 7.29
CA TRP A 363 2.92 11.96 8.33
C TRP A 363 2.33 13.37 8.22
N ARG A 364 1.01 13.53 8.29
CA ARG A 364 0.33 14.84 8.24
C ARG A 364 0.16 15.56 9.59
N PHE A 365 0.85 15.12 10.63
CA PHE A 365 0.79 15.70 11.99
C PHE A 365 -0.58 15.66 12.70
N THR A 366 -1.71 15.47 12.00
CA THR A 366 -3.11 15.45 12.52
C THR A 366 -3.86 14.14 12.46
N SER A 367 -3.58 13.36 11.42
CA SER A 367 -4.41 12.23 11.05
C SER A 367 -3.56 11.20 10.32
N TRP A 368 -4.16 10.03 10.10
CA TRP A 368 -3.60 8.97 9.27
C TRP A 368 -3.61 9.32 7.79
N ASP A 369 -4.22 10.44 7.38
CA ASP A 369 -4.26 10.84 5.98
C ASP A 369 -2.86 11.23 5.53
N VAL A 370 -2.55 10.80 4.32
CA VAL A 370 -1.18 10.63 3.87
C VAL A 370 -0.84 11.68 2.82
N TRP A 371 0.44 11.98 2.63
CA TRP A 371 0.91 12.59 1.39
C TRP A 371 0.78 11.59 0.23
N ASP A 372 0.87 12.06 -1.01
CA ASP A 372 1.21 11.18 -2.13
C ASP A 372 2.50 10.46 -1.73
N GLY A 373 2.43 9.13 -1.63
CA GLY A 373 3.56 8.33 -1.19
C GLY A 373 4.64 8.32 -2.26
N GLU A 374 5.90 8.38 -1.85
CA GLU A 374 7.00 8.15 -2.78
C GLU A 374 7.08 6.66 -3.07
N THR A 375 6.59 6.26 -4.24
CA THR A 375 6.65 4.88 -4.72
C THR A 375 7.94 4.65 -5.48
N ASN A 376 8.77 3.77 -4.95
CA ASN A 376 9.87 3.17 -5.69
C ASN A 376 9.46 1.76 -6.13
N THR A 377 9.48 1.51 -7.44
CA THR A 377 9.25 0.18 -8.00
C THR A 377 10.59 -0.51 -8.21
N THR A 378 10.70 -1.71 -7.68
CA THR A 378 11.87 -2.58 -7.79
C THR A 378 11.44 -3.94 -8.31
N LEU A 379 12.23 -4.55 -9.18
CA LEU A 379 11.96 -5.91 -9.65
C LEU A 379 12.44 -6.91 -8.58
N VAL A 380 11.57 -7.86 -8.24
CA VAL A 380 11.89 -8.98 -7.38
C VAL A 380 11.77 -10.24 -8.19
N THR A 381 12.90 -10.91 -8.34
CA THR A 381 13.04 -12.09 -9.16
C THR A 381 13.19 -13.29 -8.26
N PHE A 382 12.27 -14.24 -8.41
CA PHE A 382 12.22 -15.52 -7.72
C PHE A 382 12.70 -16.56 -8.71
N ASN A 383 14.01 -16.71 -8.85
CA ASN A 383 14.63 -17.64 -9.80
C ASN A 383 15.28 -18.77 -9.00
N GLY A 384 14.79 -20.00 -9.15
CA GLY A 384 15.22 -21.17 -8.37
C GLY A 384 14.85 -21.12 -6.88
N THR A 385 14.22 -20.03 -6.43
CA THR A 385 13.85 -19.81 -5.04
C THR A 385 12.45 -19.21 -4.98
N LYS A 386 11.63 -19.74 -4.08
CA LYS A 386 10.28 -19.22 -3.79
C LYS A 386 10.27 -18.17 -2.68
N SER A 387 11.46 -17.71 -2.28
CA SER A 387 11.69 -16.83 -1.14
C SER A 387 12.87 -15.91 -1.43
N VAL A 388 12.68 -14.60 -1.29
CA VAL A 388 13.70 -13.58 -1.55
C VAL A 388 13.72 -12.60 -0.38
N LEU A 389 14.87 -12.47 0.29
CA LEU A 389 15.09 -11.45 1.31
C LEU A 389 15.42 -10.10 0.64
N LYS A 390 14.69 -9.05 1.00
CA LYS A 390 14.93 -7.69 0.55
C LYS A 390 15.16 -6.77 1.74
N ARG A 391 16.13 -5.87 1.63
CA ARG A 391 16.41 -4.86 2.65
C ARG A 391 16.07 -3.48 2.11
N ILE A 392 15.34 -2.70 2.91
CA ILE A 392 15.01 -1.31 2.60
C ILE A 392 15.39 -0.43 3.78
N LYS A 393 15.88 0.78 3.47
CA LYS A 393 16.12 1.80 4.48
C LYS A 393 14.84 2.62 4.66
N VAL A 394 14.42 2.79 5.91
CA VAL A 394 13.29 3.67 6.26
C VAL A 394 13.74 5.12 6.07
N PRO A 395 13.09 5.92 5.20
CA PRO A 395 13.40 7.34 5.07
C PRO A 395 13.23 8.09 6.40
N GLU A 396 14.04 9.11 6.64
CA GLU A 396 14.00 9.91 7.88
C GLU A 396 12.63 10.59 8.11
N TRP A 397 11.93 10.91 7.03
CA TRP A 397 10.60 11.52 7.04
C TRP A 397 9.45 10.50 7.03
N ALA A 398 9.74 9.21 6.81
CA ALA A 398 8.71 8.21 6.63
C ALA A 398 7.93 7.97 7.93
N TYR A 399 6.61 7.90 7.79
CA TYR A 399 5.68 7.55 8.87
C TYR A 399 5.39 6.06 8.86
N TYR A 400 5.03 5.55 7.69
CA TYR A 400 4.93 4.12 7.42
C TYR A 400 5.30 3.85 5.97
N GLY A 401 5.63 2.59 5.68
CA GLY A 401 5.90 2.09 4.34
C GLY A 401 4.96 0.96 4.00
N GLU A 402 4.52 0.90 2.76
CA GLU A 402 3.78 -0.22 2.21
C GLU A 402 4.60 -0.89 1.11
N ILE A 403 4.89 -2.17 1.31
CA ILE A 403 5.60 -3.01 0.35
C ILE A 403 4.54 -3.89 -0.31
N ARG A 404 4.42 -3.82 -1.63
CA ARG A 404 3.46 -4.62 -2.40
C ARG A 404 4.14 -5.43 -3.48
N ILE A 405 3.69 -6.66 -3.67
CA ILE A 405 4.03 -7.49 -4.83
C ILE A 405 2.85 -8.42 -5.16
N GLY A 406 2.33 -8.33 -6.38
CA GLY A 406 1.03 -8.94 -6.72
C GLY A 406 -0.07 -8.46 -5.75
N ASN A 407 -0.77 -9.41 -5.12
CA ASN A 407 -1.79 -9.13 -4.10
C ASN A 407 -1.24 -9.08 -2.66
N ALA A 408 0.03 -9.42 -2.43
CA ALA A 408 0.63 -9.39 -1.10
C ALA A 408 1.05 -7.99 -0.70
N VAL A 409 0.79 -7.66 0.57
CA VAL A 409 1.09 -6.35 1.15
C VAL A 409 1.73 -6.56 2.52
N ALA A 410 2.93 -6.01 2.72
CA ALA A 410 3.51 -5.83 4.05
C ALA A 410 3.55 -4.34 4.39
N ARG A 411 3.47 -4.04 5.69
CA ARG A 411 3.55 -2.67 6.19
C ARG A 411 4.60 -2.57 7.27
N VAL A 412 5.32 -1.46 7.26
CA VAL A 412 6.37 -1.12 8.21
C VAL A 412 5.99 0.22 8.80
N TYR A 413 5.93 0.34 10.12
CA TYR A 413 5.50 1.55 10.80
C TYR A 413 6.64 2.16 11.61
N THR A 414 6.68 3.48 11.68
CA THR A 414 7.55 4.22 12.58
C THR A 414 6.75 4.72 13.78
N LEU A 415 7.40 4.78 14.94
CA LEU A 415 6.78 5.37 16.12
C LEU A 415 6.75 6.90 15.97
N ARG A 416 5.55 7.50 15.99
CA ARG A 416 5.38 8.95 16.14
C ARG A 416 4.40 9.27 17.26
N PRO A 417 4.60 10.40 17.97
CA PRO A 417 3.62 10.90 18.93
C PRO A 417 2.31 11.24 18.22
N SER A 418 1.21 10.72 18.73
CA SER A 418 -0.15 11.08 18.35
C SER A 418 -0.78 11.86 19.50
N VAL A 419 -1.39 12.99 19.18
CA VAL A 419 -2.22 13.77 20.11
C VAL A 419 -3.67 13.46 19.79
N TRP A 420 -4.44 13.07 20.79
CA TRP A 420 -5.89 13.14 20.74
C TRP A 420 -6.36 14.07 21.85
N ALA A 421 -7.34 14.89 21.55
CA ALA A 421 -7.94 15.83 22.48
C ALA A 421 -9.45 15.84 22.26
N ASP A 422 -10.18 16.35 23.24
CA ASP A 422 -11.57 16.76 23.17
C ASP A 422 -11.71 18.06 23.95
N ALA A 423 -12.67 18.89 23.56
CA ALA A 423 -13.00 20.12 24.26
C ALA A 423 -14.52 20.22 24.47
N TRP A 424 -14.98 20.78 25.59
CA TRP A 424 -16.41 20.97 25.88
C TRP A 424 -16.65 22.16 26.81
N VAL A 425 -17.89 22.66 26.84
CA VAL A 425 -18.36 23.72 27.75
C VAL A 425 -19.57 23.23 28.54
N ASN A 426 -19.77 23.79 29.73
CA ASN A 426 -20.98 23.55 30.52
C ASN A 426 -22.16 24.36 29.98
N LEU A 427 -23.37 23.80 30.06
CA LEU A 427 -24.61 24.46 29.66
C LEU A 427 -25.65 24.47 30.78
N THR A 428 -26.37 25.58 30.91
CA THR A 428 -27.52 25.72 31.80
C THR A 428 -28.76 26.17 31.01
N TYR A 429 -29.88 25.46 31.13
CA TYR A 429 -31.14 25.85 30.47
C TYR A 429 -32.12 26.47 31.47
N SER A 430 -32.72 27.60 31.09
CA SER A 430 -33.83 28.25 31.78
C SER A 430 -35.03 28.40 30.82
N PRO A 431 -36.26 28.03 31.24
CA PRO A 431 -37.47 28.24 30.42
C PRO A 431 -37.75 29.71 30.07
N GLU A 432 -37.22 30.65 30.85
CA GLU A 432 -37.47 32.10 30.71
C GLU A 432 -36.43 32.79 29.81
N ILE A 433 -35.21 32.26 29.76
CA ILE A 433 -34.03 32.92 29.19
C ILE A 433 -33.38 32.08 28.07
N GLY A 434 -33.71 30.79 27.98
CA GLY A 434 -33.15 29.86 27.01
C GLY A 434 -31.90 29.14 27.53
N LEU A 435 -30.99 28.82 26.61
CA LEU A 435 -29.78 28.02 26.86
C LEU A 435 -28.60 28.97 27.10
N GLU A 436 -27.95 28.87 28.26
CA GLU A 436 -26.76 29.65 28.64
C GLU A 436 -25.50 28.76 28.60
N THR A 437 -24.40 29.33 28.11
CA THR A 437 -23.06 28.71 28.10
C THR A 437 -22.28 29.14 29.33
N GLY A 438 -21.49 28.22 29.90
CA GLY A 438 -20.56 28.53 30.98
C GLY A 438 -19.25 29.16 30.48
N ASP A 439 -18.62 29.97 31.34
CA ASP A 439 -17.43 30.80 31.06
C ASP A 439 -16.10 30.02 30.98
N VAL A 440 -16.13 28.69 30.85
CA VAL A 440 -14.95 27.83 30.92
C VAL A 440 -15.02 26.72 29.88
N ILE A 441 -14.00 26.66 29.02
CA ILE A 441 -13.76 25.51 28.14
C ILE A 441 -12.92 24.49 28.90
N MET A 442 -13.41 23.26 28.98
CA MET A 442 -12.66 22.10 29.46
C MET A 442 -12.05 21.38 28.27
N VAL A 443 -10.74 21.12 28.32
CA VAL A 443 -10.01 20.37 27.29
C VAL A 443 -9.35 19.17 27.95
N SER A 444 -9.56 17.97 27.42
CA SER A 444 -8.85 16.78 27.88
C SER A 444 -8.44 15.90 26.73
N GLY A 445 -7.35 15.16 26.88
CA GLY A 445 -6.85 14.30 25.82
C GLY A 445 -5.79 13.34 26.30
N ASP A 446 -5.14 12.69 25.35
CA ASP A 446 -3.99 11.83 25.56
C ASP A 446 -2.93 12.04 24.49
N LEU A 447 -1.68 11.97 24.93
CA LEU A 447 -0.49 11.96 24.09
C LEU A 447 0.15 10.58 24.23
N LYS A 448 0.13 9.81 23.15
CA LYS A 448 0.66 8.44 23.10
C LYS A 448 1.55 8.27 21.89
N ASN A 449 2.48 7.33 21.97
CA ASN A 449 3.01 6.75 20.74
C ASN A 449 1.92 5.84 20.17
N LYS A 450 1.55 6.05 18.92
CA LYS A 450 0.61 5.17 18.21
C LYS A 450 1.22 4.69 16.90
N THR A 451 0.95 3.42 16.60
CA THR A 451 0.99 2.85 15.25
C THR A 451 -0.42 2.40 14.88
N LYS A 452 -0.74 2.25 13.58
CA LYS A 452 -2.10 2.02 13.06
C LYS A 452 -2.90 0.96 13.87
N ASP A 453 -4.11 1.33 14.30
CA ASP A 453 -4.96 0.70 15.36
C ASP A 453 -5.52 -0.73 15.08
N TRP A 454 -4.80 -1.66 14.41
CA TRP A 454 -5.35 -2.99 14.04
C TRP A 454 -4.61 -4.23 14.56
N PHE A 455 -3.70 -4.11 15.52
CA PHE A 455 -3.00 -5.27 16.10
C PHE A 455 -3.37 -5.43 17.58
N PHE A 456 -4.16 -6.46 17.90
CA PHE A 456 -4.71 -6.72 19.24
C PHE A 456 -3.70 -7.26 20.28
N GLU A 457 -2.46 -7.59 19.89
CA GLU A 457 -1.56 -8.41 20.72
C GLU A 457 -0.48 -7.65 21.54
N TRP A 458 -0.51 -6.32 21.65
CA TRP A 458 0.68 -5.59 22.15
C TRP A 458 0.35 -4.43 23.11
N GLU A 459 0.25 -4.73 24.41
CA GLU A 459 -0.05 -3.78 25.51
C GLU A 459 1.09 -2.76 25.77
N GLU A 460 2.34 -3.07 25.40
CA GLU A 460 3.50 -2.20 25.65
C GLU A 460 3.60 -0.97 24.72
N PHE A 461 2.83 -0.93 23.64
CA PHE A 461 2.98 0.05 22.56
C PHE A 461 2.02 1.24 22.61
N TYR A 462 1.00 1.18 23.46
CA TYR A 462 0.10 2.31 23.74
C TYR A 462 0.53 3.13 24.97
N ARG A 463 1.82 3.08 25.33
CA ARG A 463 2.33 3.81 26.49
C ARG A 463 2.17 5.32 26.26
N GLY A 464 1.51 5.95 27.23
CA GLY A 464 1.43 7.40 27.31
C GLY A 464 2.82 8.02 27.40
N LEU A 465 3.02 9.12 26.66
CA LEU A 465 4.23 9.91 26.82
C LEU A 465 4.10 10.72 28.10
N VAL A 466 4.83 10.31 29.15
CA VAL A 466 4.73 10.86 30.51
C VAL A 466 5.53 12.15 30.64
N ASN A 467 4.97 13.14 31.35
CA ASN A 467 5.64 14.42 31.67
C ASN A 467 6.08 15.25 30.44
N GLU A 468 5.46 15.01 29.29
CA GLU A 468 5.60 15.83 28.09
C GLU A 468 4.72 17.08 28.17
N THR A 469 5.12 18.14 27.48
CA THR A 469 4.36 19.41 27.45
C THR A 469 3.56 19.53 26.16
N VAL A 470 2.27 19.82 26.30
CA VAL A 470 1.32 20.04 25.21
C VAL A 470 0.78 21.47 25.32
N HIS A 471 0.70 22.19 24.20
CA HIS A 471 0.24 23.57 24.12
C HIS A 471 -1.17 23.59 23.55
N ILE A 472 -2.10 24.19 24.28
CA ILE A 472 -3.51 24.30 23.91
C ILE A 472 -3.78 25.76 23.53
N PHE A 473 -4.10 25.99 22.28
CA PHE A 473 -4.41 27.29 21.71
C PHE A 473 -5.91 27.44 21.49
N THR A 474 -6.40 28.64 21.75
CA THR A 474 -7.76 29.10 21.45
C THR A 474 -7.65 30.45 20.74
N PRO A 475 -8.71 30.95 20.09
CA PRO A 475 -8.71 32.30 19.51
C PRO A 475 -8.32 33.41 20.49
N TRP A 476 -8.45 33.16 21.79
CA TRP A 476 -8.26 34.13 22.86
C TRP A 476 -6.94 33.97 23.63
N GLY A 477 -6.16 32.92 23.35
CA GLY A 477 -4.87 32.71 24.01
C GLY A 477 -4.40 31.25 24.06
N VAL A 478 -3.26 31.03 24.72
CA VAL A 478 -2.55 29.75 24.82
C VAL A 478 -2.40 29.28 26.27
N LYS A 479 -2.48 27.97 26.49
CA LYS A 479 -2.25 27.30 27.78
C LYS A 479 -1.40 26.05 27.58
N ALA A 480 -0.24 25.98 28.23
CA ALA A 480 0.56 24.76 28.28
C ALA A 480 0.13 23.85 29.45
N VAL A 481 0.09 22.54 29.21
CA VAL A 481 -0.22 21.50 30.20
C VAL A 481 0.74 20.32 30.05
N LYS A 482 1.01 19.62 31.16
CA LYS A 482 1.83 18.40 31.16
C LYS A 482 0.97 17.14 31.18
N THR A 483 1.46 16.09 30.55
CA THR A 483 0.84 14.77 30.55
C THR A 483 1.12 14.01 31.85
N GLY A 484 0.13 13.23 32.32
CA GLY A 484 0.23 12.34 33.48
C GLY A 484 0.93 11.02 33.17
N GLU A 485 0.91 10.09 34.14
CA GLU A 485 1.61 8.78 34.07
C GLU A 485 1.09 7.85 32.97
N ASP A 486 -0.13 8.08 32.48
CA ASP A 486 -0.77 7.34 31.38
C ASP A 486 -0.79 8.14 30.06
N GLY A 487 -0.07 9.27 30.01
CA GLY A 487 -0.03 10.19 28.86
C GLY A 487 -1.26 11.09 28.72
N ARG A 488 -2.23 11.05 29.65
CA ARG A 488 -3.42 11.91 29.59
C ARG A 488 -3.12 13.32 30.07
N PHE A 489 -3.86 14.29 29.55
CA PHE A 489 -3.82 15.69 29.99
C PHE A 489 -5.23 16.26 30.12
N SER A 490 -5.38 17.27 30.97
CA SER A 490 -6.63 18.03 31.12
C SER A 490 -6.34 19.48 31.52
N ALA A 491 -7.09 20.42 30.97
CA ALA A 491 -6.97 21.84 31.22
C ALA A 491 -8.34 22.53 31.24
N SER A 492 -8.45 23.60 32.01
CA SER A 492 -9.61 24.49 32.03
C SER A 492 -9.17 25.88 31.57
N ILE A 493 -9.86 26.41 30.57
CA ILE A 493 -9.52 27.66 29.89
C ILE A 493 -10.68 28.64 30.11
N PRO A 494 -10.50 29.73 30.86
CA PRO A 494 -11.52 30.76 31.03
C PRO A 494 -11.79 31.49 29.71
N VAL A 495 -13.06 31.66 29.35
CA VAL A 495 -13.51 32.42 28.17
C VAL A 495 -14.59 33.40 28.60
N PRO A 496 -14.50 34.70 28.26
CA PRO A 496 -15.56 35.65 28.56
C PRO A 496 -16.88 35.21 27.90
N SER A 497 -17.96 35.14 28.67
CA SER A 497 -19.30 34.69 28.20
C SER A 497 -19.81 35.50 27.01
N GLU A 498 -19.51 36.81 26.95
CA GLU A 498 -19.82 37.72 25.84
C GLU A 498 -19.11 37.40 24.51
N ARG A 499 -18.11 36.50 24.53
CA ARG A 499 -17.26 36.14 23.37
C ARG A 499 -17.49 34.73 22.85
N LEU A 500 -18.37 33.95 23.48
CA LEU A 500 -18.87 32.71 22.91
C LEU A 500 -20.03 33.08 21.95
N PRO A 501 -19.98 32.73 20.66
CA PRO A 501 -21.09 33.02 19.75
C PRO A 501 -22.38 32.38 20.29
N ASP A 502 -23.51 33.08 20.12
CA ASP A 502 -24.83 32.54 20.43
C ASP A 502 -24.93 31.15 19.79
N MET A 503 -25.05 30.11 20.63
CA MET A 503 -24.95 28.67 20.35
C MET A 503 -25.67 28.13 19.11
N VAL A 504 -26.55 28.95 18.53
CA VAL A 504 -27.43 28.61 17.42
C VAL A 504 -26.76 28.84 16.07
N TRP A 505 -25.71 29.68 16.01
CA TRP A 505 -25.13 30.14 14.75
C TRP A 505 -23.89 29.38 14.28
N ASP A 506 -23.01 29.00 15.20
CA ASP A 506 -21.77 28.33 14.86
C ASP A 506 -21.36 27.37 15.99
N ARG A 507 -21.40 26.06 15.74
CA ARG A 507 -20.98 25.05 16.72
C ARG A 507 -19.45 24.89 16.76
N HIS A 508 -18.65 25.95 16.84
CA HIS A 508 -17.19 25.77 16.81
C HIS A 508 -16.41 26.82 17.61
N PRO A 509 -15.93 26.48 18.80
CA PRO A 509 -14.67 26.98 19.31
C PRO A 509 -13.56 25.98 18.96
N GLU A 510 -12.63 26.39 18.10
CA GLU A 510 -11.56 25.58 17.52
C GLU A 510 -10.33 25.62 18.45
N VAL A 511 -10.23 24.60 19.30
CA VAL A 511 -9.08 24.36 20.18
C VAL A 511 -8.01 23.65 19.37
N LEU A 512 -6.83 24.24 19.28
CA LEU A 512 -5.67 23.62 18.64
C LEU A 512 -4.70 23.12 19.72
N VAL A 513 -4.46 21.82 19.76
CA VAL A 513 -3.56 21.20 20.72
C VAL A 513 -2.30 20.76 19.98
N ILE A 514 -1.12 21.29 20.34
CA ILE A 514 0.15 21.00 19.66
C ILE A 514 1.21 20.47 20.65
N HIS A 515 1.91 19.42 20.25
CA HIS A 515 3.08 18.89 20.94
C HIS A 515 4.38 19.35 20.24
N ARG A 516 5.52 19.37 20.95
CA ARG A 516 6.82 19.79 20.41
C ARG A 516 7.25 19.05 19.13
N SER A 517 6.79 17.82 18.91
CA SER A 517 7.06 17.08 17.65
C SER A 517 6.35 17.63 16.43
N GLY A 518 5.49 18.64 16.58
CA GLY A 518 4.58 19.13 15.55
C GLY A 518 3.27 18.36 15.48
N ALA A 519 3.10 17.27 16.27
CA ALA A 519 1.82 16.55 16.38
C ALA A 519 0.75 17.53 16.85
N TYR A 520 -0.40 17.55 16.18
CA TYR A 520 -1.49 18.39 16.62
C TYR A 520 -2.86 17.72 16.51
N ALA A 521 -3.79 18.18 17.33
CA ALA A 521 -5.20 17.86 17.22
C ALA A 521 -5.97 19.17 17.28
N ASP A 522 -6.79 19.43 16.28
CA ASP A 522 -7.80 20.47 16.33
C ASP A 522 -9.14 19.86 16.75
N ARG A 523 -9.86 20.57 17.62
CA ARG A 523 -11.13 20.13 18.15
C ARG A 523 -12.13 21.25 18.23
N THR A 524 -13.35 20.90 17.89
CA THR A 524 -14.54 21.68 18.17
C THR A 524 -14.88 21.51 19.65
N VAL A 525 -15.22 22.59 20.35
CA VAL A 525 -15.82 22.44 21.69
C VAL A 525 -17.22 21.86 21.54
N ASP A 526 -17.39 20.64 22.03
CA ASP A 526 -18.67 19.94 22.04
C ASP A 526 -19.63 20.54 23.07
N THR A 527 -20.90 20.58 22.69
CA THR A 527 -22.03 20.84 23.59
C THR A 527 -22.75 19.53 23.93
N PRO A 528 -23.27 19.39 25.15
CA PRO A 528 -24.17 18.30 25.56
C PRO A 528 -25.24 17.93 24.54
N ARG A 529 -25.46 16.62 24.32
CA ARG A 529 -26.38 16.08 23.32
C ARG A 529 -27.61 15.44 23.99
N GLY A 530 -28.76 15.52 23.33
CA GLY A 530 -29.93 14.70 23.62
C GLY A 530 -30.07 13.62 22.53
N ARG A 531 -30.37 12.39 22.91
CA ARG A 531 -30.69 11.30 21.98
C ARG A 531 -32.18 11.23 21.74
N VAL A 532 -32.56 11.19 20.46
CA VAL A 532 -33.94 10.94 20.06
C VAL A 532 -34.08 9.48 19.65
N PHE A 533 -34.88 8.74 20.40
CA PHE A 533 -35.29 7.38 20.08
C PHE A 533 -36.63 7.41 19.38
N VAL A 534 -36.67 6.79 18.20
CA VAL A 534 -37.92 6.53 17.50
C VAL A 534 -38.17 5.03 17.55
N ASN A 535 -39.36 4.64 18.01
CA ASN A 535 -39.86 3.28 17.93
C ASN A 535 -41.10 3.28 17.04
N ILE A 536 -41.07 2.48 15.98
CA ILE A 536 -42.17 2.37 15.02
C ILE A 536 -42.77 0.99 15.13
N THR A 537 -44.07 0.96 15.33
CA THR A 537 -44.86 -0.26 15.42
C THR A 537 -46.05 -0.15 14.46
N SER A 538 -46.75 -1.27 14.20
CA SER A 538 -47.92 -1.26 13.31
C SER A 538 -49.05 -0.34 13.81
N ASP A 539 -49.10 -0.01 15.11
CA ASP A 539 -50.10 0.86 15.75
C ASP A 539 -49.69 2.34 15.88
N GLY A 540 -48.45 2.70 15.56
CA GLY A 540 -48.02 4.10 15.50
C GLY A 540 -46.52 4.34 15.66
N VAL A 541 -46.16 5.61 15.83
CA VAL A 541 -44.78 6.07 16.08
C VAL A 541 -44.68 6.61 17.49
N ARG A 542 -43.71 6.11 18.28
CA ARG A 542 -43.32 6.67 19.58
C ARG A 542 -41.96 7.34 19.45
N ILE A 543 -41.86 8.56 19.97
CA ILE A 543 -40.65 9.38 19.94
C ILE A 543 -40.29 9.70 21.39
N ASN A 544 -39.10 9.31 21.82
CA ASN A 544 -38.57 9.63 23.14
C ASN A 544 -37.30 10.46 22.98
N VAL A 545 -37.14 11.49 23.81
CA VAL A 545 -35.94 12.33 23.89
C VAL A 545 -35.31 12.09 25.25
N GLU A 546 -34.13 11.48 25.25
CA GLU A 546 -33.36 11.16 26.44
C GLU A 546 -32.05 11.95 26.46
N PRO A 547 -31.44 12.23 27.63
CA PRO A 547 -30.06 12.69 27.69
C PRO A 547 -29.13 11.66 27.03
N ASP A 548 -28.11 12.11 26.30
CA ASP A 548 -27.10 11.18 25.77
C ASP A 548 -26.33 10.54 26.93
N SER A 549 -26.10 9.22 26.88
CA SER A 549 -25.40 8.46 27.93
C SER A 549 -23.89 8.42 27.72
N ASP A 550 -23.36 9.32 26.90
CA ASP A 550 -21.93 9.44 26.76
C ASP A 550 -21.32 9.79 28.13
N TRP A 551 -20.14 9.24 28.42
CA TRP A 551 -19.52 9.10 29.76
C TRP A 551 -19.28 10.40 30.54
N ARG A 552 -19.74 11.53 30.04
CA ARG A 552 -19.59 12.87 30.62
C ARG A 552 -20.93 13.59 30.76
N TYR A 553 -22.02 13.01 31.28
CA TYR A 553 -23.26 13.82 31.39
C TYR A 553 -24.22 13.69 32.59
N TYR A 554 -24.93 14.81 32.80
CA TYR A 554 -25.84 15.20 33.88
C TYR A 554 -27.31 14.85 33.55
N PRO A 555 -28.10 14.33 34.51
CA PRO A 555 -29.41 13.74 34.27
C PRO A 555 -30.59 14.70 33.96
N ASN A 556 -30.40 16.02 33.89
CA ASN A 556 -31.50 17.01 33.93
C ASN A 556 -31.67 17.93 32.70
N LEU A 557 -30.92 17.75 31.60
CA LEU A 557 -31.13 18.56 30.39
C LEU A 557 -32.18 17.94 29.47
N THR A 558 -33.24 18.70 29.16
CA THR A 558 -34.22 18.40 28.09
C THR A 558 -34.05 19.41 26.95
N THR A 559 -33.72 18.95 25.74
CA THR A 559 -33.61 19.79 24.55
C THR A 559 -34.90 19.71 23.72
N PRO A 560 -35.62 20.82 23.46
CA PRO A 560 -36.76 20.80 22.55
C PRO A 560 -36.29 20.48 21.12
N THR A 561 -37.06 19.67 20.39
CA THR A 561 -36.69 19.23 19.04
C THR A 561 -37.92 19.10 18.13
N VAL A 562 -37.76 19.20 16.82
CA VAL A 562 -38.82 18.79 15.87
C VAL A 562 -38.35 17.55 15.14
N VAL A 563 -39.22 16.55 15.05
CA VAL A 563 -38.96 15.33 14.29
C VAL A 563 -39.93 15.28 13.12
N GLU A 564 -39.42 15.05 11.93
CA GLU A 564 -40.16 14.80 10.71
C GLU A 564 -40.12 13.32 10.37
N PHE A 565 -41.26 12.79 9.89
CA PHE A 565 -41.34 11.42 9.44
C PHE A 565 -42.32 11.24 8.28
N GLY A 566 -42.06 10.22 7.48
CA GLY A 566 -42.84 9.82 6.32
C GLY A 566 -42.25 8.59 5.65
N GLN A 567 -43.01 7.97 4.76
CA GLN A 567 -42.51 6.87 3.93
C GLN A 567 -41.43 7.41 2.98
N SER A 568 -40.37 6.65 2.72
CA SER A 568 -39.21 7.15 1.97
C SER A 568 -38.58 6.14 1.01
N PHE A 569 -37.87 6.66 0.00
CA PHE A 569 -37.01 5.92 -0.91
C PHE A 569 -35.85 6.80 -1.39
N ASP A 570 -34.61 6.28 -1.42
CA ASP A 570 -33.40 7.01 -1.85
C ASP A 570 -33.32 8.45 -1.32
N TRP A 571 -33.65 8.63 -0.03
CA TRP A 571 -33.66 9.92 0.70
C TRP A 571 -34.79 10.90 0.34
N TYR A 572 -35.73 10.50 -0.51
CA TYR A 572 -36.95 11.24 -0.84
C TYR A 572 -38.15 10.71 -0.05
N TYR A 573 -39.05 11.59 0.35
CA TYR A 573 -40.34 11.20 0.90
C TYR A 573 -41.32 10.81 -0.20
N ILE A 574 -41.97 9.66 -0.06
CA ILE A 574 -43.04 9.21 -0.95
C ILE A 574 -44.38 9.50 -0.26
N GLY A 575 -45.03 10.58 -0.70
CA GLY A 575 -46.39 10.93 -0.26
C GLY A 575 -46.48 11.80 1.00
N ASN A 576 -47.31 11.40 1.97
CA ASN A 576 -47.65 12.26 3.13
C ASN A 576 -46.48 12.33 4.12
N VAL A 577 -46.15 13.55 4.56
CA VAL A 577 -45.04 13.81 5.49
C VAL A 577 -45.52 14.68 6.65
N THR A 578 -45.20 14.25 7.88
CA THR A 578 -45.63 14.92 9.10
C THR A 578 -44.41 15.30 9.94
N SER A 579 -44.36 16.55 10.39
CA SER A 579 -43.42 17.00 11.43
C SER A 579 -44.11 17.05 12.79
N VAL A 580 -43.38 16.83 13.89
CA VAL A 580 -43.84 16.92 15.28
C VAL A 580 -42.83 17.67 16.15
N TYR A 581 -43.29 18.71 16.84
CA TYR A 581 -42.52 19.41 17.87
C TYR A 581 -42.61 18.66 19.20
N VAL A 582 -41.45 18.37 19.81
CA VAL A 582 -41.28 17.61 21.04
C VAL A 582 -40.58 18.49 22.06
N ASN A 583 -41.28 18.87 23.13
CA ASN A 583 -40.79 19.72 24.22
C ASN A 583 -40.73 19.01 25.58
N SER A 584 -40.92 17.69 25.59
CA SER A 584 -40.93 16.82 26.75
C SER A 584 -40.20 15.51 26.42
N THR A 585 -40.01 14.64 27.42
CA THR A 585 -39.27 13.38 27.21
C THR A 585 -39.95 12.44 26.21
N ASN A 586 -41.26 12.50 25.97
CA ASN A 586 -41.96 11.58 25.06
C ASN A 586 -43.07 12.27 24.22
N ALA A 587 -43.22 11.86 22.96
CA ALA A 587 -44.34 12.18 22.08
C ALA A 587 -44.83 10.92 21.34
N THR A 588 -46.15 10.76 21.18
CA THR A 588 -46.76 9.62 20.48
C THR A 588 -47.63 10.09 19.32
N ILE A 589 -47.45 9.47 18.17
CA ILE A 589 -48.23 9.72 16.96
C ILE A 589 -49.00 8.43 16.63
N PRO A 590 -50.30 8.35 16.96
CA PRO A 590 -51.10 7.16 16.68
C PRO A 590 -51.40 7.02 15.18
N GLY A 591 -51.32 5.80 14.63
CA GLY A 591 -51.66 5.55 13.23
C GLY A 591 -51.33 4.12 12.79
N ASN A 592 -52.13 3.55 11.89
CA ASN A 592 -51.86 2.22 11.34
C ASN A 592 -50.77 2.33 10.26
N ILE A 593 -49.58 1.81 10.53
CA ILE A 593 -48.39 1.95 9.66
C ILE A 593 -48.21 0.68 8.83
N SER A 594 -48.22 0.81 7.50
CA SER A 594 -47.97 -0.32 6.59
C SER A 594 -46.49 -0.71 6.58
N ALA A 595 -46.20 -1.96 6.22
CA ALA A 595 -44.81 -2.40 6.02
C ALA A 595 -44.10 -1.55 4.96
N GLY A 596 -42.86 -1.18 5.21
CA GLY A 596 -42.08 -0.34 4.31
C GLY A 596 -40.92 0.40 4.99
N VAL A 597 -40.31 1.28 4.22
CA VAL A 597 -39.15 2.11 4.62
C VAL A 597 -39.64 3.50 4.98
N TYR A 598 -39.27 3.98 6.16
CA TYR A 598 -39.65 5.29 6.68
C TYR A 598 -38.42 6.11 7.02
N MET A 599 -38.41 7.37 6.63
CA MET A 599 -37.32 8.29 6.94
C MET A 599 -37.75 9.22 8.06
N PHE A 600 -36.91 9.31 9.07
CA PHE A 600 -37.02 10.25 10.16
C PHE A 600 -35.94 11.28 10.01
N LYS A 601 -36.32 12.56 9.92
CA LYS A 601 -35.42 13.69 10.00
C LYS A 601 -35.67 14.40 11.32
N ILE A 602 -34.64 14.96 11.91
CA ILE A 602 -34.78 15.82 13.08
C ILE A 602 -34.39 17.21 12.62
N LEU A 603 -35.10 18.23 13.11
CA LEU A 603 -34.76 19.65 12.96
C LEU A 603 -33.25 19.74 13.18
N PRO A 604 -32.46 19.91 12.11
CA PRO A 604 -31.04 19.65 12.08
C PRO A 604 -30.32 20.43 13.15
N ASN A 605 -29.32 19.79 13.74
CA ASN A 605 -28.31 20.45 14.56
C ASN A 605 -27.40 21.41 13.73
N HIS A 606 -27.63 21.62 12.43
CA HIS A 606 -26.67 22.23 11.48
C HIS A 606 -27.35 23.13 10.43
N TRP A 607 -28.20 24.04 10.88
CA TRP A 607 -28.98 24.89 9.98
C TRP A 607 -28.41 26.23 9.57
N LEU A 608 -27.09 26.37 9.69
CA LEU A 608 -26.39 27.45 9.02
C LEU A 608 -25.28 27.01 8.09
N CYS A 609 -25.24 25.73 7.75
CA CYS A 609 -24.56 25.34 6.52
C CYS A 609 -25.50 25.60 5.34
N LEU A 610 -25.26 26.70 4.63
CA LEU A 610 -25.76 26.84 3.26
C LEU A 610 -25.38 25.59 2.47
N LYS A 611 -26.37 24.89 1.92
CA LYS A 611 -26.14 23.87 0.91
C LYS A 611 -25.59 24.57 -0.33
N GLU A 612 -24.30 24.44 -0.62
CA GLU A 612 -23.77 24.89 -1.91
C GLU A 612 -24.48 24.13 -3.05
N PRO A 613 -24.68 24.74 -4.23
CA PRO A 613 -25.33 24.11 -5.38
C PRO A 613 -24.65 22.81 -5.87
N HIS A 614 -23.42 22.54 -5.43
CA HIS A 614 -22.59 21.41 -5.89
C HIS A 614 -22.06 20.51 -4.77
N GLY A 615 -22.85 20.35 -3.70
CA GLY A 615 -22.79 19.24 -2.74
C GLY A 615 -21.42 18.63 -2.44
N THR A 616 -20.77 19.04 -1.36
CA THR A 616 -19.94 18.15 -0.52
C THR A 616 -19.77 18.72 0.90
N SER A 617 -20.13 17.89 1.88
CA SER A 617 -19.78 17.87 3.32
C SER A 617 -19.94 19.13 4.20
N CYS A 618 -20.99 19.15 5.02
CA CYS A 618 -20.87 19.60 6.42
C CYS A 618 -20.14 18.48 7.18
N GLY A 619 -19.13 18.82 7.96
CA GLY A 619 -18.22 17.82 8.48
C GLY A 619 -18.10 17.75 10.01
N ALA A 620 -17.91 16.51 10.49
CA ALA A 620 -17.55 16.00 11.82
C ALA A 620 -18.23 16.65 13.05
N GLY A 621 -19.18 15.91 13.62
CA GLY A 621 -19.79 16.17 14.95
C GLY A 621 -21.26 16.55 14.90
N SER A 622 -21.76 16.95 13.74
CA SER A 622 -23.14 17.40 13.53
C SER A 622 -24.03 16.25 13.02
N HIS A 623 -24.55 15.41 13.91
CA HIS A 623 -25.47 14.34 13.49
C HIS A 623 -26.86 14.92 13.19
N SER A 624 -27.21 15.06 11.90
CA SER A 624 -28.62 14.97 11.53
C SER A 624 -28.81 13.49 11.51
N THR A 625 -29.52 12.96 12.49
CA THR A 625 -30.00 11.60 12.37
C THR A 625 -31.15 11.64 11.37
N GLU A 626 -30.80 11.71 10.08
CA GLU A 626 -31.64 11.08 9.07
C GLU A 626 -31.52 9.59 9.33
N ARG A 627 -32.55 9.02 9.95
CA ARG A 627 -32.61 7.59 10.23
C ARG A 627 -33.70 6.96 9.42
N VAL A 628 -33.30 5.94 8.68
CA VAL A 628 -34.22 5.08 7.97
C VAL A 628 -34.63 3.95 8.91
N TYR A 629 -35.93 3.82 9.12
CA TYR A 629 -36.54 2.78 9.90
C TYR A 629 -37.36 1.86 9.01
N TYR A 630 -37.39 0.59 9.39
CA TYR A 630 -38.07 -0.45 8.65
C TYR A 630 -39.23 -0.96 9.47
N VAL A 631 -40.42 -0.94 8.88
CA VAL A 631 -41.61 -1.55 9.48
C VAL A 631 -41.86 -2.84 8.74
N THR A 632 -41.76 -3.96 9.44
CA THR A 632 -41.93 -5.30 8.85
C THR A 632 -42.87 -6.12 9.72
N GLY A 633 -43.99 -6.57 9.16
CA GLY A 633 -44.86 -7.58 9.79
C GLY A 633 -44.65 -8.93 9.12
N GLY A 634 -44.31 -9.99 9.88
CA GLY A 634 -44.11 -11.34 9.34
C GLY A 634 -42.76 -11.58 8.65
N LEU A 635 -41.74 -10.77 8.96
CA LEU A 635 -40.34 -11.00 8.58
C LEU A 635 -39.63 -11.69 9.76
N GLU A 636 -39.16 -12.92 9.57
CA GLU A 636 -38.30 -13.64 10.52
C GLU A 636 -37.00 -14.02 9.78
N LEU A 637 -35.94 -13.29 10.10
CA LEU A 637 -34.57 -13.60 9.69
C LEU A 637 -33.83 -14.13 10.92
N PRO A 638 -33.25 -15.34 10.88
CA PRO A 638 -32.56 -15.90 12.03
C PRO A 638 -31.28 -15.11 12.33
N ASP A 639 -30.98 -14.90 13.61
CA ASP A 639 -29.79 -14.19 14.07
C ASP A 639 -28.54 -15.08 14.15
N SER A 640 -28.74 -16.40 14.03
CA SER A 640 -27.68 -17.39 14.12
C SER A 640 -27.95 -18.61 13.23
N ALA A 641 -26.87 -19.20 12.72
CA ALA A 641 -26.92 -20.43 11.95
C ALA A 641 -25.67 -21.30 12.20
N THR A 642 -25.85 -22.60 12.05
CA THR A 642 -24.79 -23.59 12.24
C THR A 642 -24.20 -23.98 10.89
N TYR A 643 -22.89 -23.86 10.77
CA TYR A 643 -22.13 -24.24 9.59
C TYR A 643 -21.41 -25.57 9.82
N SER A 644 -21.62 -26.52 8.92
CA SER A 644 -21.03 -27.86 8.95
C SER A 644 -20.11 -28.14 7.76
N GLY A 645 -19.71 -27.10 7.02
CA GLY A 645 -18.94 -27.20 5.78
C GLY A 645 -19.81 -27.12 4.52
N GLY A 646 -19.37 -26.36 3.52
CA GLY A 646 -20.06 -26.21 2.23
C GLY A 646 -20.87 -24.91 2.09
N GLU A 647 -22.08 -25.01 1.55
CA GLU A 647 -23.00 -23.87 1.41
C GLU A 647 -23.98 -23.87 2.61
N LEU A 648 -24.03 -22.76 3.36
CA LEU A 648 -24.90 -22.59 4.52
C LEU A 648 -26.33 -22.27 4.07
N GLU A 649 -27.27 -23.17 4.31
CA GLU A 649 -28.70 -22.92 4.06
C GLU A 649 -29.38 -22.32 5.31
N VAL A 650 -29.91 -21.12 5.16
CA VAL A 650 -30.55 -20.35 6.24
C VAL A 650 -32.04 -20.19 5.95
N PRO A 651 -32.93 -20.86 6.71
CA PRO A 651 -34.37 -20.74 6.52
C PRO A 651 -34.85 -19.34 6.93
N ILE A 652 -35.71 -18.74 6.12
CA ILE A 652 -36.29 -17.42 6.36
C ILE A 652 -37.81 -17.45 6.25
N LYS A 653 -38.47 -16.52 6.96
CA LYS A 653 -39.91 -16.28 6.85
C LYS A 653 -40.18 -14.84 6.41
N LEU A 654 -40.93 -14.67 5.34
CA LEU A 654 -41.34 -13.38 4.78
C LEU A 654 -42.87 -13.22 4.84
N PRO A 655 -43.40 -11.99 4.64
CA PRO A 655 -44.82 -11.71 4.84
C PRO A 655 -45.79 -12.44 3.91
N GLY A 656 -45.30 -13.01 2.79
CA GLY A 656 -46.10 -13.71 1.79
C GLY A 656 -45.26 -14.23 0.62
N ARG A 657 -45.93 -14.64 -0.45
CA ARG A 657 -45.28 -15.10 -1.69
C ARG A 657 -44.55 -13.94 -2.35
N GLY A 658 -43.26 -14.11 -2.61
CA GLY A 658 -42.43 -13.04 -3.12
C GLY A 658 -41.05 -13.49 -3.57
N VAL A 659 -40.27 -12.51 -3.99
CA VAL A 659 -38.85 -12.68 -4.36
C VAL A 659 -38.02 -11.90 -3.36
N PHE A 660 -36.98 -12.52 -2.85
CA PHE A 660 -36.03 -11.88 -1.97
C PHE A 660 -34.63 -11.93 -2.53
N TYR A 661 -33.80 -11.07 -1.98
CA TYR A 661 -32.40 -11.04 -2.28
C TYR A 661 -31.55 -10.81 -1.07
N TYR A 662 -30.29 -11.16 -1.21
CA TYR A 662 -29.28 -10.87 -0.23
C TYR A 662 -27.92 -10.63 -0.91
N SER A 663 -27.08 -9.83 -0.26
CA SER A 663 -25.67 -9.73 -0.60
C SER A 663 -24.84 -9.61 0.68
N TYR A 664 -23.66 -10.21 0.70
CA TYR A 664 -22.77 -10.17 1.85
C TYR A 664 -21.31 -10.19 1.37
N ASP A 665 -20.42 -9.67 2.19
CA ASP A 665 -18.99 -9.72 1.92
C ASP A 665 -18.39 -10.90 2.70
N SER A 666 -17.64 -11.75 2.01
CA SER A 666 -16.84 -12.82 2.62
C SER A 666 -15.49 -12.88 1.91
N ASN A 667 -14.40 -13.00 2.66
CA ASN A 667 -13.03 -13.05 2.10
C ASN A 667 -12.67 -11.91 1.13
N GLY A 668 -13.24 -10.72 1.32
CA GLY A 668 -13.02 -9.57 0.44
C GLY A 668 -13.72 -9.62 -0.92
N GLN A 669 -14.63 -10.58 -1.12
CA GLN A 669 -15.52 -10.66 -2.29
C GLN A 669 -16.97 -10.46 -1.86
N ARG A 670 -17.75 -9.82 -2.74
CA ARG A 670 -19.17 -9.58 -2.53
C ARG A 670 -19.99 -10.65 -3.23
N HIS A 671 -20.75 -11.39 -2.45
CA HIS A 671 -21.65 -12.44 -2.92
C HIS A 671 -23.07 -11.90 -3.04
N TYR A 672 -23.82 -12.42 -4.00
CA TYR A 672 -25.19 -12.03 -4.29
C TYR A 672 -26.05 -13.26 -4.44
N GLY A 673 -27.24 -13.26 -3.83
CA GLY A 673 -28.20 -14.34 -3.94
C GLY A 673 -29.62 -13.82 -4.10
N VAL A 674 -30.42 -14.56 -4.88
CA VAL A 674 -31.85 -14.30 -5.09
C VAL A 674 -32.59 -15.58 -4.76
N GLY A 675 -33.69 -15.46 -4.02
CA GLY A 675 -34.54 -16.58 -3.65
C GLY A 675 -36.01 -16.24 -3.75
N PHE A 676 -36.85 -17.27 -3.60
CA PHE A 676 -38.29 -17.17 -3.73
C PHE A 676 -38.95 -17.74 -2.49
N THR A 677 -40.09 -17.18 -2.10
CA THR A 677 -40.92 -17.74 -1.02
C THR A 677 -42.17 -18.44 -1.54
N ASP A 678 -42.62 -19.43 -0.79
CA ASP A 678 -43.91 -20.09 -1.01
C ASP A 678 -45.11 -19.18 -0.66
N GLU A 679 -46.34 -19.69 -0.81
CA GLU A 679 -47.58 -18.96 -0.47
C GLU A 679 -47.67 -18.55 1.01
N ASN A 680 -46.96 -19.28 1.88
CA ASN A 680 -46.89 -18.98 3.31
C ASN A 680 -45.73 -18.04 3.64
N GLY A 681 -44.89 -17.64 2.67
CA GLY A 681 -43.72 -16.80 2.90
C GLY A 681 -42.47 -17.54 3.35
N SER A 682 -42.39 -18.87 3.24
CA SER A 682 -41.21 -19.64 3.62
C SER A 682 -40.18 -19.68 2.49
N GLY A 683 -38.90 -19.44 2.78
CA GLY A 683 -37.79 -19.46 1.82
C GLY A 683 -36.46 -19.88 2.45
N VAL A 684 -35.41 -20.00 1.65
CA VAL A 684 -34.05 -20.38 2.10
C VAL A 684 -33.01 -19.47 1.44
N ALA A 685 -32.24 -18.75 2.26
CA ALA A 685 -31.05 -18.02 1.80
C ALA A 685 -29.83 -18.97 1.84
N ARG A 686 -28.99 -18.94 0.82
CA ARG A 686 -27.82 -19.82 0.72
C ARG A 686 -26.54 -18.99 0.73
N ILE A 687 -25.66 -19.28 1.68
CA ILE A 687 -24.53 -18.42 2.02
C ILE A 687 -23.26 -19.27 1.97
N GLU A 688 -22.32 -18.88 1.13
CA GLU A 688 -20.96 -19.42 1.16
C GLU A 688 -20.20 -18.80 2.35
N VAL A 689 -19.65 -19.66 3.20
CA VAL A 689 -18.92 -19.28 4.42
C VAL A 689 -17.46 -19.71 4.27
N GLY A 690 -16.52 -18.83 4.66
CA GLY A 690 -15.09 -19.13 4.63
C GLY A 690 -14.68 -20.23 5.61
N ASN A 691 -13.40 -20.61 5.59
CA ASN A 691 -12.86 -21.55 6.59
C ASN A 691 -12.83 -20.86 7.96
N LEU A 692 -13.68 -21.33 8.86
CA LEU A 692 -13.80 -20.82 10.23
C LEU A 692 -13.19 -21.80 11.23
N PRO A 693 -12.52 -21.31 12.28
CA PRO A 693 -12.06 -22.19 13.35
C PRO A 693 -13.24 -22.85 14.07
N LEU A 694 -13.02 -24.06 14.60
CA LEU A 694 -14.05 -24.83 15.31
C LEU A 694 -14.65 -24.03 16.47
N GLY A 695 -15.97 -23.85 16.48
CA GLY A 695 -16.69 -23.06 17.48
C GLY A 695 -16.54 -21.53 17.35
N GLY A 696 -15.72 -21.04 16.40
CA GLY A 696 -15.54 -19.62 16.12
C GLY A 696 -16.81 -18.98 15.56
N PRO A 697 -17.29 -17.85 16.14
CA PRO A 697 -18.39 -17.09 15.56
C PRO A 697 -17.88 -16.16 14.44
N GLU A 698 -18.47 -16.26 13.25
CA GLU A 698 -18.33 -15.26 12.19
C GLU A 698 -19.58 -14.38 12.14
N TRP A 699 -19.38 -13.06 12.06
CA TRP A 699 -20.47 -12.11 11.88
C TRP A 699 -20.59 -11.78 10.41
N LEU A 700 -21.66 -12.26 9.78
CA LEU A 700 -22.00 -11.89 8.42
C LEU A 700 -23.02 -10.75 8.45
N ILE A 701 -22.65 -9.60 7.89
CA ILE A 701 -23.56 -8.48 7.65
C ILE A 701 -24.14 -8.65 6.26
N ILE A 702 -25.37 -9.13 6.20
CA ILE A 702 -26.09 -9.42 4.97
C ILE A 702 -26.99 -8.24 4.63
N LYS A 703 -26.82 -7.64 3.46
CA LYS A 703 -27.79 -6.72 2.87
C LYS A 703 -28.94 -7.54 2.31
N PHE A 704 -30.11 -7.45 2.91
CA PHE A 704 -31.29 -8.23 2.54
C PHE A 704 -32.40 -7.33 2.00
N GLY A 705 -33.19 -7.83 1.06
CA GLY A 705 -34.42 -7.18 0.61
C GLY A 705 -35.41 -8.17 0.03
N PHE A 706 -36.67 -7.77 -0.12
CA PHE A 706 -37.72 -8.60 -0.68
C PHE A 706 -38.85 -7.77 -1.30
N VAL A 707 -39.58 -8.37 -2.24
CA VAL A 707 -40.82 -7.84 -2.80
C VAL A 707 -41.88 -8.93 -2.74
N SER A 708 -43.04 -8.63 -2.15
CA SER A 708 -44.20 -9.52 -2.08
C SER A 708 -45.50 -8.79 -2.34
N ASP A 709 -46.58 -9.55 -2.51
CA ASP A 709 -47.95 -9.05 -2.61
C ASP A 709 -48.42 -8.27 -1.36
N ARG A 710 -47.71 -8.42 -0.23
CA ARG A 710 -48.03 -7.77 1.06
C ARG A 710 -47.07 -6.66 1.45
N GLY A 711 -46.03 -6.39 0.66
CA GLY A 711 -45.09 -5.27 0.87
C GLY A 711 -43.70 -5.53 0.29
N SER A 712 -42.82 -4.56 0.42
CA SER A 712 -41.43 -4.68 -0.02
C SER A 712 -40.44 -3.98 0.91
N LEU A 713 -39.19 -4.43 0.84
CA LEU A 713 -38.07 -3.96 1.63
C LEU A 713 -36.81 -4.00 0.77
N PHE A 714 -35.99 -2.96 0.83
CA PHE A 714 -34.71 -2.92 0.10
C PHE A 714 -33.57 -2.58 1.07
N ASP A 715 -32.46 -3.28 0.94
CA ASP A 715 -31.16 -3.02 1.57
C ASP A 715 -31.15 -2.92 3.11
N ILE A 716 -31.94 -3.74 3.81
CA ILE A 716 -31.80 -3.87 5.27
C ILE A 716 -30.54 -4.63 5.66
N ASN A 717 -29.97 -4.30 6.81
CA ASN A 717 -28.91 -5.11 7.41
C ASN A 717 -29.54 -6.29 8.17
N TRP A 718 -29.16 -7.49 7.80
CA TRP A 718 -29.40 -8.72 8.52
C TRP A 718 -28.06 -9.23 9.07
N ASN A 719 -27.90 -9.17 10.39
CA ASN A 719 -26.71 -9.67 11.06
C ASN A 719 -26.92 -11.15 11.39
N LEU A 720 -26.11 -12.02 10.79
CA LEU A 720 -26.13 -13.46 11.00
C LEU A 720 -24.84 -13.89 11.68
N ILE A 721 -24.96 -14.57 12.82
CA ILE A 721 -23.83 -15.22 13.50
C ILE A 721 -23.72 -16.65 12.99
N VAL A 722 -22.64 -16.95 12.28
CA VAL A 722 -22.33 -18.31 11.83
C VAL A 722 -21.40 -18.97 12.82
N ARG A 723 -21.70 -20.21 13.22
CA ARG A 723 -20.83 -21.02 14.10
C ARG A 723 -20.43 -22.29 13.40
N ASN A 724 -19.13 -22.56 13.35
CA ASN A 724 -18.61 -23.80 12.77
C ASN A 724 -18.65 -24.96 13.78
N GLU A 725 -19.14 -26.13 13.35
CA GLU A 725 -19.15 -27.38 14.13
C GLU A 725 -18.15 -28.44 13.62
N ALA A 726 -17.44 -28.19 12.51
CA ALA A 726 -16.46 -29.11 11.94
C ALA A 726 -15.03 -28.55 11.94
N ASP A 727 -14.05 -29.37 12.28
CA ASP A 727 -12.63 -29.01 12.22
C ASP A 727 -12.12 -29.04 10.77
N VAL A 728 -11.61 -27.91 10.27
CA VAL A 728 -11.22 -27.69 8.87
C VAL A 728 -9.84 -27.04 8.73
N LEU A 729 -9.13 -26.80 9.84
CA LEU A 729 -7.83 -26.11 9.85
C LEU A 729 -6.70 -27.09 10.23
N PRO A 730 -5.46 -26.86 9.75
CA PRO A 730 -4.32 -27.71 10.12
C PRO A 730 -3.64 -27.28 11.43
N PRO A 731 -2.89 -28.19 12.10
CA PRO A 731 -2.15 -27.90 13.33
C PRO A 731 -1.06 -26.84 13.17
N ALA A 732 -0.87 -25.98 14.16
CA ALA A 732 0.25 -25.05 14.28
C ALA A 732 1.40 -25.66 15.11
N ILE A 733 2.66 -25.47 14.67
CA ILE A 733 3.86 -26.01 15.33
C ILE A 733 4.87 -24.90 15.65
N THR A 734 5.27 -24.82 16.92
CA THR A 734 6.39 -24.02 17.43
C THR A 734 7.46 -24.97 17.97
N ALA A 735 8.74 -24.77 17.62
CA ALA A 735 9.84 -25.60 18.10
C ALA A 735 11.14 -24.79 18.22
N ASP A 736 11.87 -24.99 19.33
CA ASP A 736 13.08 -24.23 19.69
C ASP A 736 14.12 -25.12 20.42
N VAL A 737 15.41 -24.79 20.30
CA VAL A 737 16.52 -25.46 21.00
C VAL A 737 17.38 -24.44 21.74
N THR A 738 17.62 -24.65 23.04
CA THR A 738 18.32 -23.69 23.90
C THR A 738 19.38 -24.34 24.81
N PRO A 739 20.65 -23.88 24.80
CA PRO A 739 21.24 -22.98 23.80
C PRO A 739 21.38 -23.68 22.43
N GLU A 740 21.48 -22.89 21.36
CA GLU A 740 21.69 -23.40 20.00
C GLU A 740 23.10 -23.98 19.78
N VAL A 741 24.10 -23.53 20.55
CA VAL A 741 25.48 -24.07 20.53
C VAL A 741 25.85 -24.58 21.92
N GLN A 742 26.37 -25.81 22.04
CA GLN A 742 26.64 -26.43 23.34
C GLN A 742 27.87 -27.34 23.36
N GLU A 743 28.56 -27.39 24.51
CA GLU A 743 29.76 -28.21 24.70
C GLU A 743 29.47 -29.72 24.54
N VAL A 744 30.42 -30.44 23.95
CA VAL A 744 30.38 -31.90 23.84
C VAL A 744 30.26 -32.51 25.24
N GLY A 745 29.25 -33.36 25.42
CA GLY A 745 28.91 -33.97 26.71
C GLY A 745 27.97 -33.14 27.58
N LYS A 746 27.58 -31.92 27.19
CA LYS A 746 26.57 -31.10 27.86
C LYS A 746 25.22 -31.16 27.13
N ASN A 747 24.17 -30.73 27.82
CA ASN A 747 22.79 -30.83 27.34
C ASN A 747 22.29 -29.52 26.72
N VAL A 748 21.53 -29.62 25.64
CA VAL A 748 20.60 -28.59 25.15
C VAL A 748 19.18 -28.94 25.57
N THR A 749 18.32 -27.94 25.74
CA THR A 749 16.89 -28.11 26.00
C THR A 749 16.12 -27.88 24.71
N VAL A 750 15.41 -28.91 24.27
CA VAL A 750 14.50 -28.87 23.12
C VAL A 750 13.09 -28.59 23.63
N TYR A 751 12.38 -27.66 23.01
CA TYR A 751 10.99 -27.31 23.30
C TYR A 751 10.15 -27.43 22.02
N ILE A 752 9.00 -28.10 22.13
CA ILE A 752 8.03 -28.29 21.06
C ILE A 752 6.66 -27.94 21.63
N ASP A 753 5.93 -27.04 20.98
CA ASP A 753 4.51 -26.73 21.26
C ASP A 753 3.72 -26.87 19.96
N VAL A 754 2.72 -27.75 19.95
CA VAL A 754 1.80 -27.94 18.85
C VAL A 754 0.40 -27.57 19.32
N ARG A 755 -0.33 -26.77 18.54
CA ARG A 755 -1.68 -26.30 18.84
C ARG A 755 -2.60 -26.54 17.66
N ASP A 756 -3.87 -26.77 17.96
CA ASP A 756 -4.92 -27.01 16.99
C ASP A 756 -6.25 -26.51 17.55
N ASP A 757 -7.19 -26.09 16.70
CA ASP A 757 -8.55 -25.70 17.12
C ASP A 757 -9.47 -26.91 17.31
N GLY A 758 -9.12 -28.05 16.72
CA GLY A 758 -9.67 -29.37 17.02
C GLY A 758 -8.78 -30.18 17.97
N LYS A 759 -8.60 -31.48 17.67
CA LYS A 759 -7.77 -32.39 18.46
C LYS A 759 -6.63 -32.93 17.62
N LEU A 760 -5.44 -32.92 18.21
CA LEU A 760 -4.29 -33.61 17.64
C LEU A 760 -4.49 -35.12 17.72
N ARG A 761 -4.11 -35.84 16.66
CA ARG A 761 -4.06 -37.30 16.59
C ARG A 761 -2.65 -37.81 16.86
N GLN A 762 -1.64 -37.17 16.26
CA GLN A 762 -0.27 -37.65 16.34
C GLN A 762 0.74 -36.51 16.21
N VAL A 763 1.80 -36.54 17.00
CA VAL A 763 2.97 -35.65 16.87
C VAL A 763 4.23 -36.50 16.85
N ASN A 764 5.11 -36.30 15.88
CA ASN A 764 6.39 -36.99 15.78
C ASN A 764 7.53 -35.98 15.77
N PHE A 765 8.69 -36.36 16.29
CA PHE A 765 9.92 -35.63 16.03
C PHE A 765 11.11 -36.54 15.79
N THR A 766 12.09 -36.07 15.02
CA THR A 766 13.39 -36.70 14.83
C THR A 766 14.52 -35.71 15.06
N ILE A 767 15.64 -36.17 15.64
CA ILE A 767 16.91 -35.44 15.68
C ILE A 767 17.91 -36.25 14.86
N THR A 768 18.53 -35.60 13.88
CA THR A 768 19.55 -36.21 13.01
C THR A 768 20.88 -35.47 13.15
N ASN A 769 22.00 -36.15 12.93
CA ASN A 769 23.22 -35.49 12.43
C ASN A 769 23.31 -35.73 10.91
N VAL A 770 24.35 -35.18 10.27
CA VAL A 770 24.56 -35.18 8.81
C VAL A 770 24.39 -36.56 8.12
N THR A 771 24.48 -37.69 8.85
CA THR A 771 24.29 -39.04 8.29
C THR A 771 23.25 -39.92 9.00
N ASP A 772 22.96 -39.71 10.28
CA ASP A 772 22.22 -40.68 11.10
C ASP A 772 21.03 -40.05 11.87
N ILE A 773 19.97 -40.84 12.03
CA ILE A 773 18.87 -40.51 12.95
C ILE A 773 19.32 -40.87 14.37
N ILE A 774 19.57 -39.86 15.19
CA ILE A 774 20.08 -40.01 16.55
C ILE A 774 18.94 -40.28 17.53
N ARG A 775 17.80 -39.63 17.30
CA ARG A 775 16.59 -39.81 18.11
C ARG A 775 15.35 -39.67 17.24
N ALA A 776 14.35 -40.49 17.50
CA ALA A 776 13.05 -40.40 16.86
C ALA A 776 11.97 -40.80 17.87
N GLU A 777 10.93 -39.99 18.01
CA GLU A 777 9.81 -40.27 18.90
C GLU A 777 8.48 -39.93 18.21
N SER A 778 7.45 -40.67 18.60
CA SER A 778 6.08 -40.53 18.10
C SER A 778 5.12 -40.58 19.28
N PHE A 779 4.22 -39.60 19.32
CA PHE A 779 3.22 -39.43 20.37
C PHE A 779 1.84 -39.49 19.76
N ASN A 780 0.99 -40.38 20.27
CA ASN A 780 -0.43 -40.31 20.01
C ASN A 780 -1.03 -39.29 20.97
N VAL A 781 -1.71 -38.30 20.42
CA VAL A 781 -2.31 -37.19 21.16
C VAL A 781 -3.83 -37.29 20.99
N SER A 782 -4.60 -36.73 21.92
CA SER A 782 -6.07 -36.64 21.84
C SER A 782 -6.61 -35.33 22.43
N THR A 783 -5.73 -34.34 22.51
CA THR A 783 -5.94 -32.99 23.05
C THR A 783 -5.64 -31.95 21.96
N SER A 784 -6.17 -30.74 22.11
CA SER A 784 -5.95 -29.62 21.19
C SER A 784 -4.55 -28.98 21.27
N GLY A 785 -3.73 -29.45 22.22
CA GLY A 785 -2.37 -28.98 22.38
C GLY A 785 -1.45 -30.10 22.84
N PHE A 786 -0.19 -30.00 22.44
CA PHE A 786 0.88 -30.90 22.84
C PHE A 786 2.13 -30.08 23.10
N VAL A 787 2.66 -30.19 24.32
CA VAL A 787 3.91 -29.56 24.71
C VAL A 787 4.89 -30.63 25.14
N HIS A 788 6.08 -30.63 24.55
CA HIS A 788 7.14 -31.54 24.91
C HIS A 788 8.45 -30.79 25.12
N ARG A 789 9.10 -31.06 26.25
CA ARG A 789 10.39 -30.48 26.60
C ARG A 789 11.32 -31.58 27.09
N PHE A 790 12.50 -31.67 26.50
CA PHE A 790 13.51 -32.65 26.90
C PHE A 790 14.92 -32.12 26.71
N ASN A 791 15.86 -32.78 27.39
CA ASN A 791 17.27 -32.50 27.23
C ASN A 791 17.90 -33.48 26.23
N PHE A 792 18.76 -32.95 25.36
CA PHE A 792 19.57 -33.72 24.42
C PHE A 792 21.05 -33.46 24.69
N THR A 793 21.85 -34.51 24.88
CA THR A 793 23.29 -34.39 25.09
C THR A 793 24.01 -34.29 23.76
N VAL A 794 24.76 -33.21 23.55
CA VAL A 794 25.65 -33.05 22.39
C VAL A 794 26.75 -34.11 22.45
N ARG A 795 26.91 -34.90 21.37
CA ARG A 795 27.78 -36.09 21.36
C ARG A 795 29.13 -35.84 20.70
N GLY A 796 29.22 -34.84 19.83
CA GLY A 796 30.42 -34.54 19.06
C GLY A 796 30.44 -33.11 18.54
N LEU A 797 31.53 -32.74 17.89
CA LEU A 797 31.72 -31.47 17.19
C LEU A 797 31.06 -31.55 15.80
N GLU A 798 29.73 -31.61 15.77
CA GLU A 798 28.91 -31.84 14.57
C GLU A 798 27.62 -31.00 14.63
N ASP A 799 26.90 -30.96 13.51
CA ASP A 799 25.64 -30.26 13.34
C ASP A 799 24.44 -31.21 13.52
N TYR A 800 23.39 -30.72 14.18
CA TYR A 800 22.17 -31.47 14.47
C TYR A 800 20.93 -30.77 13.92
N ILE A 801 19.95 -31.55 13.45
CA ILE A 801 18.66 -31.06 12.90
C ILE A 801 17.51 -31.73 13.64
N LEU A 802 16.59 -30.93 14.20
CA LEU A 802 15.30 -31.34 14.75
C LEU A 802 14.21 -31.18 13.68
N ASN A 803 13.44 -32.24 13.41
CA ASN A 803 12.26 -32.23 12.55
C ASN A 803 11.03 -32.61 13.37
N VAL A 804 9.94 -31.83 13.30
CA VAL A 804 8.68 -32.06 14.01
C VAL A 804 7.53 -32.14 13.01
N THR A 805 6.69 -33.17 13.09
CA THR A 805 5.49 -33.34 12.26
C THR A 805 4.25 -33.54 13.14
N ALA A 806 3.14 -32.88 12.85
CA ALA A 806 1.87 -33.03 13.58
C ALA A 806 0.71 -33.38 12.66
N VAL A 807 -0.23 -34.17 13.16
CA VAL A 807 -1.45 -34.61 12.48
C VAL A 807 -2.64 -34.48 13.42
N ASP A 808 -3.75 -33.89 12.96
CA ASP A 808 -5.00 -33.80 13.71
C ASP A 808 -5.93 -35.02 13.50
N GLU A 809 -7.08 -35.05 14.19
CA GLU A 809 -8.12 -36.07 14.02
C GLU A 809 -8.84 -35.97 12.66
N ALA A 810 -8.91 -34.77 12.08
CA ALA A 810 -9.48 -34.52 10.74
C ALA A 810 -8.58 -35.02 9.58
N GLY A 811 -7.30 -35.28 9.85
CA GLY A 811 -6.30 -35.78 8.91
C GLY A 811 -5.37 -34.73 8.30
N HIS A 812 -5.40 -33.46 8.72
CA HIS A 812 -4.46 -32.44 8.24
C HIS A 812 -3.07 -32.60 8.86
N VAL A 813 -2.02 -32.20 8.15
CA VAL A 813 -0.62 -32.45 8.52
C VAL A 813 0.24 -31.18 8.43
N SER A 814 1.07 -30.95 9.44
CA SER A 814 2.04 -29.84 9.52
C SER A 814 3.45 -30.31 9.84
N THR A 815 4.50 -29.57 9.44
CA THR A 815 5.93 -29.93 9.65
C THR A 815 6.83 -28.71 9.94
N ARG A 816 7.87 -28.86 10.79
CA ARG A 816 8.83 -27.80 11.20
C ARG A 816 10.25 -28.33 11.41
N LEU A 817 11.29 -27.58 10.99
CA LEU A 817 12.72 -27.92 11.15
C LEU A 817 13.48 -26.87 12.02
N VAL A 818 14.48 -27.29 12.81
CA VAL A 818 15.35 -26.43 13.65
C VAL A 818 16.78 -27.00 13.75
N ASN A 819 17.83 -26.18 13.63
CA ASN A 819 19.25 -26.62 13.69
C ASN A 819 19.92 -26.27 15.03
N PHE A 820 20.95 -27.01 15.45
CA PHE A 820 21.81 -26.71 16.63
C PHE A 820 23.18 -27.44 16.58
N TYR A 821 24.17 -27.01 17.38
CA TYR A 821 25.61 -27.28 17.14
C TYR A 821 26.44 -27.70 18.37
N GLY A 822 27.55 -28.42 18.15
CA GLY A 822 28.51 -28.83 19.20
C GLY A 822 29.82 -28.04 19.29
N LYS A 823 30.36 -27.85 20.50
CA LYS A 823 31.67 -27.17 20.76
C LYS A 823 32.58 -27.88 21.78
N ALA A 824 33.87 -27.59 21.79
CA ALA A 824 34.87 -28.11 22.73
C ALA A 824 35.70 -26.96 23.31
N VAL A 825 35.95 -26.98 24.63
CA VAL A 825 36.73 -25.95 25.34
C VAL A 825 37.79 -26.65 26.19
N GLU A 826 39.05 -26.22 26.08
CA GLU A 826 40.18 -26.75 26.85
C GLU A 826 41.03 -25.62 27.43
N THR A 827 41.43 -25.73 28.69
CA THR A 827 42.35 -24.79 29.35
C THR A 827 43.70 -25.46 29.63
N ARG A 828 44.81 -24.82 29.26
CA ARG A 828 46.18 -25.31 29.52
C ARG A 828 47.06 -24.24 30.15
N GLU A 829 47.76 -24.62 31.21
CA GLU A 829 48.82 -23.81 31.83
C GLU A 829 50.15 -24.08 31.14
N LEU A 830 50.83 -23.03 30.68
CA LEU A 830 52.09 -23.14 29.94
C LEU A 830 53.15 -22.23 30.54
N ASN A 831 54.32 -22.81 30.81
CA ASN A 831 55.55 -22.09 31.12
C ASN A 831 56.31 -21.88 29.81
N LEU A 832 56.19 -20.68 29.26
CA LEU A 832 56.82 -20.26 28.02
C LEU A 832 58.26 -19.83 28.28
N THR A 833 59.22 -20.45 27.60
CA THR A 833 60.64 -20.05 27.64
C THR A 833 61.03 -19.41 26.31
N ALA A 834 61.67 -18.25 26.35
CA ALA A 834 62.16 -17.56 25.17
C ALA A 834 63.05 -18.49 24.31
N ASN A 835 62.77 -18.54 23.01
CA ASN A 835 63.40 -19.42 22.01
C ASN A 835 63.10 -20.92 22.12
N GLU A 836 62.18 -21.37 22.99
CA GLU A 836 61.65 -22.74 22.99
C GLU A 836 60.25 -22.80 22.34
N THR A 837 59.99 -23.80 21.52
CA THR A 837 58.68 -23.99 20.88
C THR A 837 57.79 -24.89 21.71
N HIS A 838 56.54 -24.50 21.93
CA HIS A 838 55.54 -25.29 22.65
C HIS A 838 54.39 -25.70 21.74
N GLU A 839 53.96 -26.96 21.82
CA GLU A 839 52.89 -27.51 20.97
C GLU A 839 51.64 -27.85 21.77
N LEU A 840 50.48 -27.47 21.23
CA LEU A 840 49.16 -27.66 21.81
C LEU A 840 48.27 -28.38 20.80
N ASN A 841 47.80 -29.56 21.16
CA ASN A 841 46.84 -30.33 20.37
C ASN A 841 45.48 -30.28 21.07
N VAL A 842 44.45 -29.81 20.39
CA VAL A 842 43.07 -29.72 20.85
C VAL A 842 42.17 -30.50 19.88
N ALA A 843 41.10 -31.09 20.41
CA ALA A 843 40.13 -31.97 19.74
C ALA A 843 40.15 -31.98 18.19
N ASN A 844 40.22 -33.19 17.60
CA ASN A 844 40.27 -33.42 16.14
C ASN A 844 41.53 -32.88 15.42
N GLN A 845 42.72 -33.12 15.99
CA GLN A 845 44.02 -32.82 15.35
C GLN A 845 44.29 -31.32 15.06
N THR A 846 43.57 -30.41 15.74
CA THR A 846 43.88 -28.98 15.71
C THR A 846 45.17 -28.73 16.49
N ARG A 847 46.24 -28.30 15.81
CA ARG A 847 47.57 -28.10 16.41
C ARG A 847 47.95 -26.62 16.39
N ILE A 848 48.35 -26.11 17.55
CA ILE A 848 48.82 -24.74 17.73
C ILE A 848 50.25 -24.82 18.27
N VAL A 849 51.21 -24.21 17.58
CA VAL A 849 52.61 -24.15 17.99
C VAL A 849 52.96 -22.71 18.30
N VAL A 850 53.50 -22.44 19.48
CA VAL A 850 53.85 -21.08 19.90
C VAL A 850 55.35 -20.98 20.20
N ALA A 851 55.98 -19.88 19.75
CA ALA A 851 57.35 -19.53 20.08
C ALA A 851 57.35 -18.16 20.80
N PRO A 852 57.51 -18.13 22.13
CA PRO A 852 57.46 -16.91 22.91
C PRO A 852 58.75 -16.08 22.73
N ALA A 853 58.63 -14.76 22.76
CA ALA A 853 59.76 -13.82 22.74
C ALA A 853 60.34 -13.57 24.14
N GLN A 854 59.59 -13.91 25.19
CA GLN A 854 59.95 -13.70 26.60
C GLN A 854 59.60 -14.90 27.47
N ASN A 855 60.19 -14.98 28.66
CA ASN A 855 59.86 -16.01 29.64
C ASN A 855 58.60 -15.62 30.42
N GLU A 856 57.54 -16.41 30.36
CA GLU A 856 56.26 -16.10 31.00
C GLU A 856 55.46 -17.36 31.34
N SER A 857 54.63 -17.31 32.38
CA SER A 857 53.68 -18.38 32.70
C SER A 857 52.27 -17.89 32.38
N VAL A 858 51.59 -18.56 31.45
CA VAL A 858 50.29 -18.13 30.93
C VAL A 858 49.27 -19.27 30.95
N ALA A 859 48.02 -18.94 31.27
CA ALA A 859 46.89 -19.84 31.09
C ALA A 859 46.26 -19.56 29.71
N MET A 860 46.19 -20.58 28.86
CA MET A 860 45.56 -20.51 27.54
C MET A 860 44.21 -21.23 27.54
N ASN A 861 43.15 -20.53 27.15
CA ASN A 861 41.82 -21.07 26.90
C ASN A 861 41.62 -21.24 25.39
N ILE A 862 41.39 -22.48 24.95
CA ILE A 862 41.21 -22.82 23.54
C ILE A 862 39.80 -23.33 23.35
N THR A 863 39.01 -22.63 22.55
CA THR A 863 37.67 -23.03 22.12
C THR A 863 37.72 -23.47 20.66
N VAL A 864 37.18 -24.65 20.38
CA VAL A 864 36.99 -25.18 19.01
C VAL A 864 35.51 -25.48 18.83
N ALA A 865 34.88 -24.89 17.81
CA ALA A 865 33.47 -25.11 17.50
C ALA A 865 33.29 -25.41 16.01
N SER A 866 32.19 -26.10 15.65
CA SER A 866 31.83 -26.27 14.23
C SER A 866 31.33 -24.97 13.59
N ALA A 867 31.07 -23.93 14.39
CA ALA A 867 30.42 -22.72 13.93
C ALA A 867 30.94 -21.48 14.71
N VAL A 868 31.07 -20.31 14.05
CA VAL A 868 31.52 -19.04 14.67
C VAL A 868 30.58 -18.56 15.78
N GLU A 869 31.01 -18.57 17.05
CA GLU A 869 30.13 -18.24 18.19
C GLU A 869 29.60 -16.80 18.21
N ASN A 870 30.28 -15.86 17.54
CA ASN A 870 29.86 -14.46 17.45
C ASN A 870 28.94 -14.23 16.24
N GLU A 871 27.65 -14.03 16.46
CA GLU A 871 26.65 -13.80 15.39
C GLU A 871 27.03 -12.65 14.44
N SER A 872 27.58 -11.55 14.99
CA SER A 872 28.00 -10.41 14.16
C SER A 872 29.19 -10.75 13.27
N ALA A 873 30.12 -11.60 13.74
CA ALA A 873 31.25 -12.07 12.95
C ALA A 873 30.80 -13.12 11.92
N ARG A 874 29.87 -14.01 12.29
CA ARG A 874 29.30 -15.03 11.39
C ARG A 874 28.60 -14.39 10.19
N VAL A 875 27.71 -13.43 10.43
CA VAL A 875 26.98 -12.72 9.36
C VAL A 875 27.95 -12.05 8.37
N LYS A 876 29.07 -11.52 8.87
CA LYS A 876 30.09 -10.87 8.03
C LYS A 876 30.93 -11.87 7.23
N MET A 877 31.13 -13.09 7.74
CA MET A 877 31.81 -14.17 7.02
C MET A 877 30.99 -14.61 5.82
N THR A 878 29.71 -14.93 6.06
CA THR A 878 28.76 -15.31 4.99
C THR A 878 28.58 -14.21 3.96
N ALA A 879 28.50 -12.94 4.40
CA ALA A 879 28.38 -11.80 3.48
C ALA A 879 29.60 -11.59 2.56
N LYS A 880 30.78 -12.12 2.93
CA LYS A 880 31.99 -12.12 2.08
C LYS A 880 32.12 -13.38 1.20
N GLY A 881 31.09 -14.24 1.16
CA GLY A 881 31.09 -15.48 0.38
C GLY A 881 31.90 -16.61 1.02
N TYR A 882 32.20 -16.52 2.31
CA TYR A 882 32.89 -17.58 3.05
C TYR A 882 31.92 -18.40 3.90
N GLU A 883 32.09 -19.72 3.88
CA GLU A 883 31.43 -20.65 4.79
C GLU A 883 32.43 -21.16 5.84
N ASP A 884 32.02 -21.23 7.11
CA ASP A 884 32.86 -21.66 8.22
C ASP A 884 32.85 -23.19 8.36
N LEU A 885 34.03 -23.79 8.29
CA LEU A 885 34.20 -25.22 8.49
C LEU A 885 34.63 -25.57 9.92
N LYS A 886 35.41 -24.67 10.55
CA LYS A 886 35.91 -24.86 11.91
C LYS A 886 36.33 -23.53 12.50
N TYR A 887 35.77 -23.19 13.65
CA TYR A 887 36.13 -21.99 14.40
C TYR A 887 37.07 -22.32 15.55
N VAL A 888 38.15 -21.54 15.70
CA VAL A 888 39.14 -21.67 16.78
C VAL A 888 39.36 -20.33 17.43
N LYS A 889 39.09 -20.25 18.73
CA LYS A 889 39.37 -19.07 19.55
C LYS A 889 40.40 -19.42 20.60
N VAL A 890 41.47 -18.64 20.68
CA VAL A 890 42.52 -18.82 21.69
C VAL A 890 42.67 -17.54 22.49
N GLU A 891 42.43 -17.63 23.79
CA GLU A 891 42.50 -16.51 24.73
C GLU A 891 43.55 -16.80 25.81
N THR A 892 44.32 -15.78 26.17
CA THR A 892 45.31 -15.85 27.25
C THR A 892 44.91 -14.95 28.41
N ASN A 893 45.29 -15.32 29.64
CA ASN A 893 45.01 -14.52 30.84
C ASN A 893 45.89 -13.26 30.98
N GLY A 894 46.85 -13.05 30.07
CA GLY A 894 47.73 -11.88 29.99
C GLY A 894 48.27 -11.67 28.58
N THR A 895 48.91 -10.52 28.33
CA THR A 895 49.52 -10.19 27.03
C THR A 895 50.91 -10.81 26.92
N VAL A 896 51.05 -11.80 26.04
CA VAL A 896 52.31 -12.50 25.79
C VAL A 896 52.86 -12.06 24.45
N GLU A 897 54.14 -11.68 24.40
CA GLU A 897 54.85 -11.44 23.14
C GLU A 897 55.34 -12.76 22.54
N TYR A 898 54.91 -13.05 21.31
CA TYR A 898 55.37 -14.20 20.55
C TYR A 898 56.32 -13.76 19.44
N SER A 899 57.40 -14.50 19.25
CA SER A 899 58.24 -14.38 18.06
C SER A 899 57.50 -14.87 16.83
N TRP A 900 56.72 -15.95 16.98
CA TRP A 900 55.81 -16.47 15.97
C TRP A 900 54.85 -17.52 16.58
N VAL A 901 53.75 -17.77 15.89
CA VAL A 901 52.71 -18.75 16.21
C VAL A 901 52.30 -19.46 14.94
N ILE A 902 52.29 -20.79 14.94
CA ILE A 902 51.79 -21.61 13.83
C ILE A 902 50.45 -22.23 14.23
N LEU A 903 49.42 -21.95 13.44
CA LEU A 903 48.12 -22.60 13.53
C LEU A 903 48.05 -23.68 12.46
N ASN A 904 47.60 -24.87 12.81
CA ASN A 904 47.39 -25.98 11.90
C ASN A 904 45.98 -26.53 12.13
N LEU A 905 45.07 -26.23 11.21
CA LEU A 905 43.65 -26.60 11.29
C LEU A 905 43.34 -27.65 10.23
N THR A 906 42.87 -28.81 10.68
CA THR A 906 42.47 -29.94 9.82
C THR A 906 41.04 -29.81 9.29
N TYR A 907 40.77 -30.39 8.12
CA TYR A 907 39.44 -30.56 7.53
C TYR A 907 39.23 -32.01 7.03
N SER A 908 38.03 -32.33 6.54
CA SER A 908 37.68 -33.65 6.00
C SER A 908 37.37 -33.58 4.51
N ASP A 909 37.95 -34.48 3.71
CA ASP A 909 37.66 -34.57 2.26
C ASP A 909 36.21 -34.88 1.98
N GLU A 910 35.55 -35.62 2.87
CA GLU A 910 34.13 -35.94 2.71
C GLU A 910 33.25 -34.70 2.85
N MET A 911 33.64 -33.76 3.71
CA MET A 911 32.95 -32.47 3.90
C MET A 911 33.10 -31.61 2.63
N LEU A 912 34.32 -31.47 2.10
CA LEU A 912 34.57 -30.68 0.89
C LEU A 912 33.95 -31.30 -0.37
N ARG A 913 33.99 -32.64 -0.52
CA ARG A 913 33.37 -33.35 -1.65
C ARG A 913 31.84 -33.27 -1.66
N ARG A 914 31.18 -33.27 -0.49
CA ARG A 914 29.72 -33.09 -0.41
C ARG A 914 29.28 -31.67 -0.76
N LEU A 915 30.14 -30.68 -0.55
CA LEU A 915 29.90 -29.28 -0.90
C LEU A 915 30.36 -28.93 -2.34
N GLY A 916 31.04 -29.84 -3.05
CA GLY A 916 31.58 -29.56 -4.39
C GLY A 916 32.75 -28.56 -4.40
N ILE A 917 33.37 -28.32 -3.25
CA ILE A 917 34.37 -27.26 -3.05
C ILE A 917 35.79 -27.81 -3.25
N SER A 918 36.63 -27.06 -3.97
CA SER A 918 38.05 -27.36 -4.13
C SER A 918 38.82 -27.22 -2.80
N GLU A 919 39.72 -28.16 -2.50
CA GLU A 919 40.68 -28.03 -1.39
C GLU A 919 41.57 -26.77 -1.52
N ASN A 920 41.74 -26.25 -2.74
CA ASN A 920 42.47 -25.00 -2.98
C ASN A 920 41.70 -23.76 -2.47
N ALA A 921 40.37 -23.87 -2.27
CA ALA A 921 39.52 -22.80 -1.77
C ALA A 921 39.53 -22.69 -0.23
N VAL A 922 40.11 -23.68 0.47
CA VAL A 922 40.26 -23.66 1.93
C VAL A 922 41.24 -22.55 2.32
N THR A 923 40.89 -21.72 3.30
CA THR A 923 41.78 -20.69 3.82
C THR A 923 41.63 -20.51 5.33
N LEU A 924 42.59 -19.81 5.93
CA LEU A 924 42.55 -19.40 7.32
C LEU A 924 42.17 -17.93 7.39
N LEU A 925 41.05 -17.66 8.05
CA LEU A 925 40.55 -16.32 8.31
C LEU A 925 40.93 -15.89 9.73
N TYR A 926 41.31 -14.64 9.86
CA TYR A 926 41.61 -13.96 11.11
C TYR A 926 40.54 -12.91 11.41
N TRP A 927 40.03 -12.87 12.63
CA TRP A 927 39.08 -11.84 13.06
C TRP A 927 39.79 -10.69 13.77
N ASN A 928 39.66 -9.48 13.21
CA ASN A 928 40.28 -8.25 13.74
C ASN A 928 39.34 -7.44 14.67
N GLY A 929 38.24 -8.04 15.14
CA GLY A 929 37.20 -7.34 15.91
C GLY A 929 36.13 -6.64 15.07
N SER A 930 36.34 -6.45 13.76
CA SER A 930 35.39 -5.78 12.86
C SER A 930 35.10 -6.54 11.58
N GLU A 931 36.05 -7.28 11.03
CA GLU A 931 35.92 -8.07 9.81
C GLU A 931 36.84 -9.30 9.82
N TRP A 932 36.49 -10.29 9.00
CA TRP A 932 37.36 -11.43 8.70
C TRP A 932 38.36 -11.06 7.61
N ILE A 933 39.63 -11.41 7.87
CA ILE A 933 40.79 -11.17 7.01
C ILE A 933 41.34 -12.51 6.55
N ASP A 934 41.51 -12.66 5.23
CA ASP A 934 42.09 -13.86 4.62
C ASP A 934 43.62 -13.83 4.70
N LEU A 935 44.18 -14.65 5.59
CA LEU A 935 45.63 -14.65 5.86
C LEU A 935 46.46 -15.04 4.64
N SER A 936 45.90 -15.80 3.70
CA SER A 936 46.61 -16.22 2.49
C SER A 936 46.97 -15.04 1.57
N LYS A 937 46.28 -13.90 1.71
CA LYS A 937 46.48 -12.70 0.87
C LYS A 937 47.50 -11.70 1.45
N HIS A 938 47.96 -11.90 2.69
CA HIS A 938 48.76 -10.92 3.44
C HIS A 938 50.13 -11.48 3.90
N VAL A 939 50.65 -12.52 3.25
CA VAL A 939 51.95 -13.12 3.61
C VAL A 939 53.07 -12.09 3.45
N GLY A 940 53.82 -11.85 4.53
CA GLY A 940 54.88 -10.86 4.61
C GLY A 940 54.44 -9.48 5.09
N GLU A 941 53.15 -9.28 5.38
CA GLU A 941 52.58 -8.00 5.78
C GLU A 941 52.24 -7.95 7.28
N THR A 942 52.25 -6.74 7.85
CA THR A 942 51.72 -6.45 9.18
C THR A 942 50.41 -5.66 9.03
N ILE A 943 49.31 -6.24 9.50
CA ILE A 943 47.97 -5.70 9.36
C ILE A 943 47.62 -4.91 10.64
N PRO A 944 47.26 -3.61 10.52
CA PRO A 944 46.80 -2.82 11.66
C PRO A 944 45.49 -3.36 12.24
N ASP A 945 45.41 -3.46 13.55
CA ASP A 945 44.26 -4.06 14.23
C ASP A 945 43.83 -3.27 15.47
N ASN A 946 42.51 -3.17 15.69
CA ASN A 946 41.88 -2.60 16.89
C ASN A 946 41.53 -3.69 17.93
N SER A 947 41.86 -4.95 17.66
CA SER A 947 41.78 -6.09 18.57
C SER A 947 42.62 -5.87 19.84
N PRO A 948 42.21 -6.44 20.98
CA PRO A 948 43.01 -6.43 22.21
C PRO A 948 44.40 -7.08 22.07
N TYR A 949 44.66 -7.81 20.99
CA TYR A 949 45.92 -8.51 20.74
C TYR A 949 46.94 -7.71 19.89
N GLY A 950 46.54 -6.53 19.39
CA GLY A 950 47.40 -5.66 18.58
C GLY A 950 47.56 -6.11 17.13
N ASN A 951 48.48 -5.46 16.40
CA ASN A 951 48.69 -5.71 14.98
C ASN A 951 49.21 -7.13 14.71
N ILE A 952 48.65 -7.79 13.70
CA ILE A 952 49.06 -9.14 13.28
C ILE A 952 50.09 -9.06 12.15
N THR A 953 51.20 -9.77 12.27
CA THR A 953 52.16 -10.01 11.18
C THR A 953 51.99 -11.42 10.68
N VAL A 954 51.82 -11.59 9.37
CA VAL A 954 51.70 -12.91 8.74
C VAL A 954 53.04 -13.30 8.14
N PHE A 955 53.76 -14.20 8.79
CA PHE A 955 55.09 -14.65 8.33
C PHE A 955 55.02 -15.70 7.22
N GLY A 956 53.92 -16.46 7.15
CA GLY A 956 53.76 -17.52 6.16
C GLY A 956 52.37 -18.13 6.20
N PHE A 957 51.96 -18.73 5.09
CA PHE A 957 50.70 -19.45 4.97
C PHE A 957 50.89 -20.62 3.99
N GLY A 958 50.21 -21.74 4.22
CA GLY A 958 50.22 -22.87 3.31
C GLY A 958 49.08 -23.86 3.53
N ARG A 959 48.96 -24.80 2.59
CA ARG A 959 47.95 -25.86 2.57
C ARG A 959 48.65 -27.18 2.32
N ASP A 960 48.19 -28.25 2.96
CA ASP A 960 48.64 -29.61 2.71
C ASP A 960 47.43 -30.48 2.34
N PRO A 961 47.13 -30.60 1.03
CA PRO A 961 46.04 -31.42 0.49
C PRO A 961 46.23 -32.92 0.74
N VAL A 962 47.44 -33.38 1.05
CA VAL A 962 47.71 -34.82 1.25
C VAL A 962 47.32 -35.25 2.67
N HIS A 963 47.40 -34.31 3.61
CA HIS A 963 47.15 -34.55 5.03
C HIS A 963 45.96 -33.73 5.57
N ASN A 964 45.21 -33.06 4.68
CA ASN A 964 43.97 -32.33 4.92
C ASN A 964 44.06 -31.27 6.01
N TYR A 965 45.08 -30.40 5.92
CA TYR A 965 45.19 -29.26 6.83
C TYR A 965 45.65 -27.97 6.15
N ALA A 966 45.25 -26.84 6.72
CA ALA A 966 45.77 -25.52 6.39
C ALA A 966 46.59 -24.97 7.55
N TRP A 967 47.66 -24.22 7.25
CA TRP A 967 48.50 -23.61 8.27
C TRP A 967 48.80 -22.14 8.01
N ALA A 968 48.94 -21.38 9.10
CA ALA A 968 49.35 -19.98 9.08
C ALA A 968 50.40 -19.74 10.18
N ASN A 969 51.45 -19.01 9.83
CA ASN A 969 52.49 -18.53 10.73
C ASN A 969 52.29 -17.02 10.98
N VAL A 970 51.98 -16.64 12.21
CA VAL A 970 51.52 -15.31 12.60
C VAL A 970 52.20 -14.81 13.87
N SER A 971 52.03 -13.54 14.25
CA SER A 971 52.72 -12.94 15.41
C SER A 971 51.99 -13.05 16.77
N HIS A 972 50.72 -13.51 16.82
CA HIS A 972 50.00 -13.69 18.09
C HIS A 972 48.78 -14.64 17.96
N LEU A 973 48.17 -14.97 19.10
CA LEU A 973 46.93 -15.76 19.22
C LEU A 973 45.68 -14.86 19.16
N SER A 974 44.53 -15.38 18.69
CA SER A 974 43.26 -14.64 18.50
C SER A 974 42.11 -15.59 18.12
N GLU A 975 41.04 -15.04 17.55
CA GLU A 975 39.96 -15.74 16.86
C GLU A 975 40.32 -16.02 15.38
N TYR A 976 40.26 -17.30 15.02
CA TYR A 976 40.53 -17.81 13.69
C TYR A 976 39.39 -18.70 13.21
N SER A 977 39.17 -18.72 11.90
CA SER A 977 38.21 -19.64 11.27
C SER A 977 38.86 -20.30 10.08
N LEU A 978 38.73 -21.63 9.99
CA LEU A 978 38.94 -22.35 8.76
C LEU A 978 37.70 -22.10 7.90
N GLY A 979 37.89 -21.32 6.84
CA GLY A 979 36.82 -20.96 5.93
C GLY A 979 37.07 -21.53 4.54
N VAL A 980 35.99 -21.73 3.80
CA VAL A 980 36.06 -21.95 2.35
C VAL A 980 35.40 -20.77 1.65
N MET A 981 36.08 -20.21 0.66
CA MET A 981 35.45 -19.25 -0.24
C MET A 981 34.59 -20.06 -1.21
N LEU A 982 33.27 -19.91 -1.14
CA LEU A 982 32.38 -20.60 -2.06
C LEU A 982 32.62 -20.10 -3.49
N PRO A 983 32.54 -20.95 -4.52
CA PRO A 983 32.49 -20.54 -5.92
C PRO A 983 31.42 -19.47 -6.20
N ASP A 984 31.60 -18.71 -7.27
CA ASP A 984 30.61 -17.76 -7.79
C ASP A 984 30.68 -17.77 -9.32
N LEU A 985 30.23 -18.87 -9.90
CA LEU A 985 30.06 -19.03 -11.32
C LEU A 985 29.04 -18.00 -11.81
N ARG A 986 29.34 -17.39 -12.96
CA ARG A 986 28.49 -16.34 -13.51
C ARG A 986 28.62 -16.34 -15.00
N VAL A 987 27.49 -16.36 -15.69
CA VAL A 987 27.47 -16.10 -17.13
C VAL A 987 27.58 -14.58 -17.32
N VAL A 988 28.66 -14.13 -17.95
CA VAL A 988 28.94 -12.70 -18.16
C VAL A 988 28.72 -12.24 -19.60
N GLY A 989 28.63 -13.17 -20.55
CA GLY A 989 28.42 -12.84 -21.96
C GLY A 989 27.76 -13.95 -22.75
N ILE A 990 26.88 -13.58 -23.67
CA ILE A 990 26.36 -14.45 -24.73
C ILE A 990 26.46 -13.66 -26.03
N SER A 991 27.14 -14.22 -27.02
CA SER A 991 27.34 -13.59 -28.33
C SER A 991 27.02 -14.57 -29.45
N ALA A 992 26.25 -14.09 -30.43
CA ALA A 992 25.90 -14.83 -31.64
C ALA A 992 25.96 -13.86 -32.83
N GLU A 993 27.15 -13.72 -33.42
CA GLU A 993 27.37 -12.76 -34.49
C GLU A 993 26.72 -13.24 -35.80
N ASN A 994 26.09 -12.31 -36.52
CA ASN A 994 25.56 -12.54 -37.87
C ASN A 994 24.55 -13.70 -37.99
N ALA A 995 23.70 -13.89 -36.97
CA ALA A 995 22.63 -14.89 -37.02
C ALA A 995 21.64 -14.60 -38.17
N VAL A 996 21.42 -15.59 -39.03
CA VAL A 996 20.51 -15.50 -40.19
C VAL A 996 19.46 -16.60 -40.11
N ALA A 997 18.20 -16.24 -40.32
CA ALA A 997 17.10 -17.20 -40.31
C ALA A 997 17.34 -18.37 -41.29
N GLY A 998 17.27 -19.59 -40.78
CA GLY A 998 17.49 -20.84 -41.51
C GLY A 998 18.95 -21.23 -41.73
N LYS A 999 19.92 -20.57 -41.07
CA LYS A 999 21.35 -20.92 -41.14
C LYS A 999 21.93 -21.20 -39.76
N GLU A 1000 22.79 -22.22 -39.67
CA GLU A 1000 23.54 -22.54 -38.46
C GLU A 1000 24.45 -21.36 -38.06
N THR A 1001 24.41 -21.00 -36.80
CA THR A 1001 25.10 -19.86 -36.18
C THR A 1001 25.84 -20.37 -34.94
N GLU A 1002 27.10 -19.97 -34.78
CA GLU A 1002 27.88 -20.26 -33.57
C GLU A 1002 27.50 -19.24 -32.48
N VAL A 1003 27.23 -19.75 -31.27
CA VAL A 1003 26.95 -18.94 -30.07
C VAL A 1003 28.07 -19.17 -29.07
N SER A 1004 28.74 -18.10 -28.64
CA SER A 1004 29.76 -18.15 -27.58
C SER A 1004 29.16 -17.65 -26.27
N VAL A 1005 29.24 -18.48 -25.24
CA VAL A 1005 28.82 -18.18 -23.86
C VAL A 1005 30.06 -18.03 -23.00
N THR A 1006 30.19 -16.89 -22.32
CA THR A 1006 31.34 -16.56 -21.48
C THR A 1006 30.95 -16.68 -20.01
N LEU A 1007 31.72 -17.46 -19.26
CA LEU A 1007 31.60 -17.71 -17.82
C LEU A 1007 32.74 -17.03 -17.08
N VAL A 1008 32.49 -16.51 -15.89
CA VAL A 1008 33.50 -16.04 -14.93
C VAL A 1008 33.19 -16.67 -13.59
N ASN A 1009 34.23 -17.03 -12.83
CA ASN A 1009 34.09 -17.43 -11.44
C ASN A 1009 34.61 -16.33 -10.51
N ASN A 1010 33.75 -15.56 -9.83
CA ASN A 1010 34.20 -14.50 -8.90
C ASN A 1010 34.50 -15.03 -7.48
N GLY A 1011 34.25 -16.32 -7.23
CA GLY A 1011 34.37 -16.98 -5.95
C GLY A 1011 35.60 -17.89 -5.86
N GLY A 1012 35.52 -18.91 -5.01
CA GLY A 1012 36.52 -19.96 -4.92
C GLY A 1012 36.60 -20.83 -6.18
N ALA A 1013 37.76 -21.45 -6.42
CA ALA A 1013 37.97 -22.28 -7.62
C ALA A 1013 37.09 -23.54 -7.62
N VAL A 1014 36.68 -23.97 -8.82
CA VAL A 1014 35.89 -25.19 -9.05
C VAL A 1014 36.74 -26.22 -9.77
N ASP A 1015 36.98 -27.37 -9.14
CA ASP A 1015 37.69 -28.52 -9.72
C ASP A 1015 36.73 -29.59 -10.29
N GLY A 1016 35.45 -29.55 -9.92
CA GLY A 1016 34.40 -30.47 -10.39
C GLY A 1016 33.91 -30.18 -11.82
N GLU A 1017 33.34 -31.19 -12.48
CA GLU A 1017 32.60 -30.96 -13.73
C GLU A 1017 31.22 -30.38 -13.43
N PHE A 1018 30.84 -29.33 -14.15
CA PHE A 1018 29.48 -28.78 -14.14
C PHE A 1018 28.95 -28.61 -15.56
N THR A 1019 27.64 -28.42 -15.70
CA THR A 1019 26.99 -28.31 -17.01
C THR A 1019 26.71 -26.86 -17.41
N VAL A 1020 26.70 -26.58 -18.72
CA VAL A 1020 26.29 -25.29 -19.26
C VAL A 1020 25.26 -25.54 -20.35
N SER A 1021 24.07 -24.99 -20.19
CA SER A 1021 22.94 -25.19 -21.10
C SER A 1021 22.59 -23.90 -21.82
N LEU A 1022 22.46 -23.97 -23.14
CA LEU A 1022 21.99 -22.85 -23.99
C LEU A 1022 20.54 -23.09 -24.43
N TYR A 1023 19.71 -22.06 -24.30
CA TYR A 1023 18.32 -22.01 -24.72
C TYR A 1023 18.11 -20.88 -25.72
N ALA A 1024 17.17 -21.05 -26.65
CA ALA A 1024 16.70 -20.01 -27.56
C ALA A 1024 15.18 -19.89 -27.44
N ASN A 1025 14.67 -18.73 -26.99
CA ASN A 1025 13.25 -18.51 -26.65
C ASN A 1025 12.69 -19.67 -25.80
N ASP A 1026 13.37 -19.97 -24.69
CA ASP A 1026 13.04 -21.03 -23.73
C ASP A 1026 13.14 -22.49 -24.23
N THR A 1027 13.51 -22.71 -25.49
CA THR A 1027 13.75 -24.05 -26.02
C THR A 1027 15.22 -24.42 -25.85
N LEU A 1028 15.49 -25.55 -25.19
CA LEU A 1028 16.86 -26.06 -25.02
C LEU A 1028 17.50 -26.30 -26.39
N VAL A 1029 18.59 -25.60 -26.67
CA VAL A 1029 19.41 -25.80 -27.87
C VAL A 1029 20.35 -26.97 -27.63
N LYS A 1030 21.15 -26.91 -26.56
CA LYS A 1030 22.14 -27.93 -26.21
C LYS A 1030 22.69 -27.72 -24.80
N THR A 1031 23.23 -28.78 -24.21
CA THR A 1031 24.00 -28.76 -22.96
C THR A 1031 25.43 -29.26 -23.22
N GLU A 1032 26.42 -28.56 -22.69
CA GLU A 1032 27.84 -28.90 -22.74
C GLU A 1032 28.40 -29.10 -21.33
N ARG A 1033 29.47 -29.89 -21.18
CA ARG A 1033 30.15 -30.09 -19.88
C ARG A 1033 31.42 -29.24 -19.79
N VAL A 1034 31.65 -28.64 -18.63
CA VAL A 1034 32.84 -27.83 -18.34
C VAL A 1034 33.63 -28.48 -17.22
N SER A 1035 34.91 -28.76 -17.48
CA SER A 1035 35.82 -29.44 -16.55
C SER A 1035 36.45 -28.50 -15.50
N GLY A 1036 35.64 -27.73 -14.78
CA GLY A 1036 36.08 -26.76 -13.78
C GLY A 1036 36.49 -25.39 -14.33
N ILE A 1037 36.66 -24.42 -13.42
CA ILE A 1037 37.04 -23.02 -13.66
C ILE A 1037 37.70 -22.42 -12.40
N GLY A 1038 38.89 -21.86 -12.55
CA GLY A 1038 39.67 -21.30 -11.45
C GLY A 1038 39.06 -20.02 -10.87
N ALA A 1039 39.50 -19.64 -9.66
CA ALA A 1039 39.07 -18.40 -9.02
C ALA A 1039 39.49 -17.17 -9.87
N GLY A 1040 38.53 -16.32 -10.22
CA GLY A 1040 38.69 -15.17 -11.10
C GLY A 1040 38.91 -15.52 -12.58
N GLU A 1041 38.86 -16.80 -12.96
CA GLU A 1041 39.07 -17.23 -14.34
C GLU A 1041 37.83 -16.95 -15.20
N GLU A 1042 38.06 -16.59 -16.47
CA GLU A 1042 37.03 -16.47 -17.50
C GLU A 1042 37.16 -17.62 -18.50
N LYS A 1043 36.04 -18.30 -18.81
CA LYS A 1043 36.00 -19.46 -19.71
C LYS A 1043 34.87 -19.32 -20.72
N THR A 1044 35.16 -19.53 -22.00
CA THR A 1044 34.15 -19.46 -23.07
C THR A 1044 33.75 -20.85 -23.55
N VAL A 1045 32.44 -21.13 -23.53
CA VAL A 1045 31.80 -22.36 -24.02
C VAL A 1045 31.07 -22.06 -25.33
N LYS A 1046 31.26 -22.89 -26.36
CA LYS A 1046 30.70 -22.68 -27.69
C LYS A 1046 29.56 -23.63 -28.00
N PHE A 1047 28.51 -23.11 -28.62
CA PHE A 1047 27.31 -23.83 -29.02
C PHE A 1047 26.98 -23.58 -30.50
N THR A 1048 26.24 -24.49 -31.11
CA THR A 1048 25.71 -24.38 -32.48
C THR A 1048 24.20 -24.23 -32.45
N TRP A 1049 23.65 -23.19 -33.07
CA TRP A 1049 22.22 -22.86 -33.06
C TRP A 1049 21.72 -22.46 -34.45
N THR A 1050 20.57 -23.00 -34.89
CA THR A 1050 19.93 -22.62 -36.16
C THR A 1050 18.59 -21.94 -35.89
N PRO A 1051 18.46 -20.61 -36.05
CA PRO A 1051 17.19 -19.91 -35.84
C PRO A 1051 16.21 -20.17 -36.98
N ASP A 1052 14.97 -20.54 -36.67
CA ASP A 1052 13.95 -20.87 -37.68
C ASP A 1052 13.40 -19.66 -38.45
N LYS A 1053 13.35 -18.48 -37.83
CA LYS A 1053 12.75 -17.25 -38.37
C LYS A 1053 13.66 -16.05 -38.13
N SER A 1054 13.43 -14.96 -38.84
CA SER A 1054 14.07 -13.68 -38.54
C SER A 1054 13.30 -12.93 -37.49
N GLY A 1055 14.01 -12.23 -36.64
CA GLY A 1055 13.43 -11.53 -35.51
C GLY A 1055 14.39 -11.54 -34.34
N THR A 1056 13.94 -11.00 -33.24
CA THR A 1056 14.65 -11.04 -31.98
C THR A 1056 14.46 -12.41 -31.33
N TYR A 1057 15.56 -13.08 -30.99
CA TYR A 1057 15.59 -14.24 -30.11
C TYR A 1057 16.22 -13.86 -28.79
N ILE A 1058 15.71 -14.42 -27.71
CA ILE A 1058 16.33 -14.36 -26.39
C ILE A 1058 17.15 -15.64 -26.26
N LEU A 1059 18.48 -15.51 -26.33
CA LEU A 1059 19.38 -16.60 -26.00
C LEU A 1059 19.64 -16.56 -24.49
N ARG A 1060 19.40 -17.66 -23.80
CA ARG A 1060 19.65 -17.79 -22.37
C ARG A 1060 20.68 -18.89 -22.15
N ALA A 1061 21.71 -18.61 -21.38
CA ALA A 1061 22.67 -19.63 -20.96
C ALA A 1061 22.66 -19.75 -19.44
N THR A 1062 22.69 -20.98 -18.95
CA THR A 1062 22.67 -21.32 -17.54
C THR A 1062 23.89 -22.21 -17.26
N ALA A 1063 24.78 -21.76 -16.38
CA ALA A 1063 25.85 -22.57 -15.81
C ALA A 1063 25.34 -23.30 -14.56
N ASP A 1064 25.81 -24.53 -14.35
CA ASP A 1064 25.46 -25.38 -13.20
C ASP A 1064 23.96 -25.43 -12.87
N GLY A 1065 23.09 -25.49 -13.89
CA GLY A 1065 21.64 -25.42 -13.69
C GLY A 1065 21.00 -26.62 -12.96
N ASP A 1066 21.80 -27.60 -12.54
CA ASP A 1066 21.44 -28.72 -11.67
C ASP A 1066 21.87 -28.53 -10.21
N ASP A 1067 22.40 -27.35 -9.86
CA ASP A 1067 22.93 -26.98 -8.53
C ASP A 1067 23.90 -28.04 -7.99
N ALA A 1068 24.79 -28.53 -8.85
CA ALA A 1068 25.73 -29.61 -8.52
C ALA A 1068 26.96 -29.10 -7.77
N ILE A 1069 27.26 -27.80 -7.89
CA ILE A 1069 28.30 -27.07 -7.17
C ILE A 1069 27.60 -26.12 -6.19
N VAL A 1070 28.00 -26.11 -4.91
CA VAL A 1070 27.46 -25.15 -3.94
C VAL A 1070 28.20 -23.82 -4.07
N GLU A 1071 27.46 -22.77 -4.41
CA GLU A 1071 28.00 -21.45 -4.72
C GLU A 1071 27.61 -20.39 -3.67
N SER A 1072 28.37 -19.30 -3.63
CA SER A 1072 28.05 -18.13 -2.80
C SER A 1072 26.79 -17.40 -3.27
N ASN A 1073 26.43 -17.57 -4.55
CA ASN A 1073 25.27 -16.96 -5.15
C ASN A 1073 24.76 -17.74 -6.36
N GLU A 1074 23.92 -18.75 -6.14
CA GLU A 1074 23.30 -19.54 -7.23
C GLU A 1074 22.47 -18.72 -8.23
N THR A 1075 22.11 -17.47 -7.91
CA THR A 1075 21.16 -16.68 -8.72
C THR A 1075 21.80 -15.93 -9.90
N ASN A 1076 23.13 -15.86 -9.99
CA ASN A 1076 23.85 -15.17 -11.07
C ASN A 1076 24.44 -16.13 -12.13
N ASN A 1077 24.13 -17.41 -12.03
CA ASN A 1077 24.51 -18.48 -12.97
C ASN A 1077 23.84 -18.42 -14.34
N GLU A 1078 22.92 -17.48 -14.53
CA GLU A 1078 22.16 -17.32 -15.75
C GLU A 1078 22.31 -15.92 -16.36
N LEU A 1079 22.46 -15.88 -17.68
CA LEU A 1079 22.36 -14.64 -18.45
C LEU A 1079 21.44 -14.86 -19.65
N SER A 1080 20.67 -13.82 -19.98
CA SER A 1080 19.91 -13.76 -21.23
C SER A 1080 20.43 -12.61 -22.09
N ALA A 1081 20.59 -12.85 -23.39
CA ALA A 1081 20.99 -11.84 -24.37
C ALA A 1081 20.02 -11.81 -25.55
N GLU A 1082 19.65 -10.60 -25.95
CA GLU A 1082 18.86 -10.38 -27.16
C GLU A 1082 19.74 -10.52 -28.39
N VAL A 1083 19.47 -11.53 -29.23
CA VAL A 1083 20.13 -11.73 -30.52
C VAL A 1083 19.16 -11.43 -31.64
N ARG A 1084 19.49 -10.44 -32.46
CA ARG A 1084 18.72 -10.12 -33.66
C ARG A 1084 19.13 -11.02 -34.80
N VAL A 1085 18.23 -11.95 -35.15
CA VAL A 1085 18.35 -12.80 -36.33
C VAL A 1085 17.85 -12.03 -37.55
N THR A 1086 18.75 -11.78 -38.49
CA THR A 1086 18.39 -11.05 -39.70
C THR A 1086 17.58 -11.93 -40.67
N PRO A 1087 16.60 -11.36 -41.38
CA PRO A 1087 15.93 -12.04 -42.47
C PRO A 1087 16.92 -12.34 -43.59
N ALA A 1088 16.77 -13.52 -44.20
CA ALA A 1088 17.41 -13.77 -45.48
C ALA A 1088 17.00 -12.65 -46.47
N PRO A 1089 17.95 -11.98 -47.15
CA PRO A 1089 17.71 -10.67 -47.74
C PRO A 1089 16.65 -10.66 -48.87
N LYS A 1090 15.76 -9.66 -48.83
CA LYS A 1090 14.95 -9.15 -49.96
C LYS A 1090 15.07 -7.61 -50.04
N VAL A 1091 15.36 -7.07 -51.24
CA VAL A 1091 15.83 -5.69 -51.50
C VAL A 1091 14.70 -4.70 -51.80
N SER A 1092 14.74 -3.45 -51.28
CA SER A 1092 13.91 -2.31 -51.76
C SER A 1092 14.61 -0.93 -51.68
N LYS A 1093 14.11 0.07 -52.44
CA LYS A 1093 14.85 1.13 -53.17
C LYS A 1093 14.82 2.55 -52.52
N GLY A 1094 15.98 3.17 -52.27
CA GLY A 1094 16.14 4.61 -52.00
C GLY A 1094 16.07 5.52 -53.25
N THR A 1095 16.04 6.84 -53.11
CA THR A 1095 15.96 7.82 -54.21
C THR A 1095 17.27 7.94 -55.02
N ALA A 1096 17.20 8.43 -56.27
CA ALA A 1096 18.34 8.45 -57.19
C ALA A 1096 19.54 9.31 -56.72
N VAL A 1097 19.28 10.44 -56.05
CA VAL A 1097 20.33 11.36 -55.55
C VAL A 1097 21.10 10.72 -54.38
N THR A 1098 20.40 10.11 -53.42
CA THR A 1098 21.02 9.37 -52.32
C THR A 1098 21.89 8.23 -52.82
N ARG A 1099 21.43 7.50 -53.85
CA ARG A 1099 22.25 6.48 -54.50
C ARG A 1099 23.51 7.07 -55.14
N MET A 1100 23.41 8.19 -55.85
CA MET A 1100 24.57 8.79 -56.51
C MET A 1100 25.60 9.35 -55.52
N ASN A 1101 25.14 10.00 -54.44
CA ASN A 1101 26.02 10.48 -53.37
C ASN A 1101 26.71 9.33 -52.64
N TYR A 1102 25.96 8.27 -52.31
CA TYR A 1102 26.51 7.08 -51.67
C TYR A 1102 27.53 6.38 -52.56
N ILE A 1103 27.25 6.29 -53.86
CA ILE A 1103 28.20 5.77 -54.87
C ILE A 1103 29.49 6.61 -54.88
N GLY A 1104 29.40 7.94 -54.93
CA GLY A 1104 30.57 8.83 -54.89
C GLY A 1104 31.41 8.65 -53.63
N TYR A 1105 30.77 8.57 -52.47
CA TYR A 1105 31.42 8.31 -51.17
C TYR A 1105 32.14 6.96 -51.17
N MET A 1106 31.45 5.89 -51.54
CA MET A 1106 32.01 4.52 -51.55
C MET A 1106 33.22 4.41 -52.47
N TYR A 1107 33.14 4.95 -53.69
CA TYR A 1107 34.24 4.87 -54.63
C TYR A 1107 35.45 5.72 -54.23
N TYR A 1108 35.25 6.91 -53.64
CA TYR A 1108 36.36 7.70 -53.12
C TYR A 1108 37.16 6.95 -52.05
N HIS A 1109 36.49 6.37 -51.05
CA HIS A 1109 37.15 5.63 -49.96
C HIS A 1109 37.82 4.33 -50.45
N MET A 1110 37.15 3.63 -51.36
CA MET A 1110 37.73 2.43 -52.00
C MET A 1110 39.02 2.77 -52.76
N LEU A 1111 39.01 3.83 -53.56
CA LEU A 1111 40.17 4.26 -54.32
C LEU A 1111 41.26 4.86 -53.44
N SER A 1112 40.90 5.53 -52.33
CA SER A 1112 41.88 6.03 -51.36
C SER A 1112 42.67 4.88 -50.73
N LYS A 1113 41.98 3.81 -50.31
CA LYS A 1113 42.64 2.59 -49.83
C LYS A 1113 43.50 1.94 -50.90
N ARG A 1114 42.98 1.84 -52.14
CA ARG A 1114 43.73 1.27 -53.27
C ARG A 1114 44.96 2.10 -53.63
N PHE A 1115 44.86 3.42 -53.55
CA PHE A 1115 45.98 4.34 -53.74
C PHE A 1115 47.06 4.06 -52.71
N GLU A 1116 46.73 3.93 -51.43
CA GLU A 1116 47.72 3.62 -50.38
C GLU A 1116 48.46 2.30 -50.66
N GLU A 1117 47.73 1.25 -51.05
CA GLU A 1117 48.32 -0.03 -51.41
C GLU A 1117 49.31 0.11 -52.59
N LEU A 1118 48.85 0.72 -53.68
CA LEU A 1118 49.65 0.90 -54.90
C LEU A 1118 50.80 1.87 -54.69
N TYR A 1119 50.63 2.90 -53.89
CA TYR A 1119 51.69 3.88 -53.61
C TYR A 1119 52.81 3.22 -52.81
N ASN A 1120 52.46 2.43 -51.79
CA ASN A 1120 53.43 1.63 -51.03
C ASN A 1120 54.09 0.55 -51.90
N GLU A 1121 53.35 -0.08 -52.81
CA GLU A 1121 53.92 -1.03 -53.77
C GLU A 1121 54.85 -0.34 -54.78
N SER A 1122 54.48 0.86 -55.26
CA SER A 1122 55.28 1.69 -56.17
C SER A 1122 56.59 2.13 -55.52
N LEU A 1123 56.56 2.49 -54.24
CA LEU A 1123 57.77 2.76 -53.44
C LEU A 1123 58.67 1.52 -53.33
N ARG A 1124 58.10 0.33 -53.13
CA ARG A 1124 58.87 -0.93 -53.05
C ARG A 1124 59.49 -1.34 -54.39
N LYS A 1125 58.78 -1.11 -55.49
CA LYS A 1125 59.22 -1.45 -56.86
C LYS A 1125 60.10 -0.38 -57.50
N GLY A 1126 60.31 0.76 -56.83
CA GLY A 1126 61.20 1.82 -57.29
C GLY A 1126 60.65 2.60 -58.48
N VAL A 1127 59.34 2.86 -58.52
CA VAL A 1127 58.72 3.76 -59.50
C VAL A 1127 59.37 5.14 -59.42
N ASP A 1128 59.56 5.80 -60.55
CA ASP A 1128 60.25 7.08 -60.61
C ASP A 1128 59.51 8.18 -59.82
N ASN A 1129 60.30 9.11 -59.29
CA ASN A 1129 59.79 10.12 -58.36
C ASN A 1129 58.85 11.14 -59.03
N GLU A 1130 58.94 11.32 -60.35
CA GLU A 1130 58.08 12.25 -61.10
C GLU A 1130 56.65 11.68 -61.20
N THR A 1131 56.53 10.38 -61.49
CA THR A 1131 55.26 9.65 -61.49
C THR A 1131 54.61 9.57 -60.10
N LEU A 1132 55.40 9.31 -59.05
CA LEU A 1132 54.89 9.32 -57.67
C LEU A 1132 54.40 10.71 -57.25
N THR A 1133 55.10 11.78 -57.68
CA THR A 1133 54.70 13.15 -57.39
C THR A 1133 53.38 13.50 -58.11
N ALA A 1134 53.23 13.14 -59.39
CA ALA A 1134 51.99 13.36 -60.14
C ALA A 1134 50.78 12.64 -59.51
N ALA A 1135 50.98 11.41 -59.02
CA ALA A 1135 49.95 10.66 -58.32
C ALA A 1135 49.53 11.34 -57.01
N LEU A 1136 50.49 11.83 -56.22
CA LEU A 1136 50.23 12.56 -54.98
C LEU A 1136 49.51 13.91 -55.20
N GLU A 1137 49.80 14.62 -56.30
CA GLU A 1137 49.09 15.86 -56.63
C GLU A 1137 47.60 15.62 -56.88
N HIS A 1138 47.25 14.56 -57.63
CA HIS A 1138 45.85 14.19 -57.85
C HIS A 1138 45.16 13.71 -56.57
N ARG A 1139 45.88 12.97 -55.70
CA ARG A 1139 45.36 12.57 -54.39
C ARG A 1139 45.03 13.79 -53.53
N LYS A 1140 45.93 14.77 -53.47
CA LYS A 1140 45.73 16.01 -52.70
C LYS A 1140 44.50 16.77 -53.21
N LEU A 1141 44.35 16.88 -54.53
CA LEU A 1141 43.17 17.53 -55.13
C LEU A 1141 41.87 16.77 -54.81
N ALA A 1142 41.94 15.44 -54.74
CA ALA A 1142 40.81 14.59 -54.37
C ALA A 1142 40.36 14.82 -52.93
N GLU A 1143 41.31 14.91 -51.98
CA GLU A 1143 41.05 15.24 -50.58
C GLU A 1143 40.41 16.62 -50.44
N GLU A 1144 40.92 17.63 -51.14
CA GLU A 1144 40.39 18.99 -51.11
C GLU A 1144 38.94 19.08 -51.64
N TYR A 1145 38.58 18.26 -52.63
CA TYR A 1145 37.19 18.15 -53.09
C TYR A 1145 36.31 17.35 -52.13
N TYR A 1146 36.87 16.38 -51.42
CA TYR A 1146 36.12 15.61 -50.42
C TYR A 1146 35.80 16.49 -49.21
N GLU A 1147 36.74 17.31 -48.73
CA GLU A 1147 36.52 18.31 -47.68
C GLU A 1147 35.41 19.30 -48.06
N LYS A 1148 35.34 19.75 -49.32
CA LYS A 1148 34.23 20.58 -49.82
C LYS A 1148 32.86 19.89 -49.75
N ALA A 1149 32.81 18.56 -49.79
CA ALA A 1149 31.56 17.84 -49.55
C ALA A 1149 31.21 17.79 -48.05
N GLU A 1150 32.22 17.77 -47.18
CA GLU A 1150 32.08 17.78 -45.72
C GLU A 1150 31.69 19.14 -45.14
N GLU A 1151 31.85 20.24 -45.90
CA GLU A 1151 31.29 21.57 -45.53
C GLU A 1151 29.77 21.52 -45.26
N PHE A 1152 29.07 20.55 -45.86
CA PHE A 1152 27.64 20.33 -45.65
C PHE A 1152 27.32 19.34 -44.52
N GLY A 1153 28.32 19.00 -43.70
CA GLY A 1153 28.27 18.01 -42.63
C GLY A 1153 28.81 16.64 -43.06
N PRO A 1154 28.88 15.65 -42.14
CA PRO A 1154 29.46 14.34 -42.42
C PRO A 1154 28.77 13.68 -43.63
N VAL A 1155 29.55 13.28 -44.64
CA VAL A 1155 29.02 12.86 -45.96
C VAL A 1155 27.98 11.73 -45.84
N LEU A 1156 28.23 10.71 -45.02
CA LEU A 1156 27.31 9.58 -44.82
C LEU A 1156 25.98 9.99 -44.18
N GLN A 1157 25.98 11.05 -43.36
CA GLN A 1157 24.79 11.56 -42.69
C GLN A 1157 23.99 12.52 -43.58
N ASN A 1158 24.61 13.04 -44.66
CA ASN A 1158 24.01 14.02 -45.58
C ASN A 1158 23.83 13.49 -47.01
N LEU A 1159 23.75 12.16 -47.20
CA LEU A 1159 23.65 11.54 -48.54
C LEU A 1159 22.42 11.96 -49.35
N ASN A 1160 21.38 12.47 -48.71
CA ASN A 1160 20.21 13.03 -49.38
C ASN A 1160 20.42 14.47 -49.90
N ASN A 1161 21.50 15.15 -49.52
CA ASN A 1161 21.78 16.52 -49.93
C ASN A 1161 22.29 16.56 -51.39
N PRO A 1162 21.58 17.18 -52.35
CA PRO A 1162 22.05 17.24 -53.74
C PRO A 1162 23.32 18.08 -53.92
N GLN A 1163 23.67 18.96 -52.97
CA GLN A 1163 24.81 19.86 -53.08
C GLN A 1163 26.16 19.15 -52.89
N ILE A 1164 26.18 18.01 -52.19
CA ILE A 1164 27.41 17.22 -52.00
C ILE A 1164 27.79 16.37 -53.23
N LEU A 1165 26.87 16.19 -54.19
CA LEU A 1165 27.08 15.31 -55.35
C LEU A 1165 28.25 15.76 -56.24
N ALA A 1166 28.31 17.07 -56.51
CA ALA A 1166 29.36 17.64 -57.35
C ALA A 1166 30.76 17.54 -56.73
N PRO A 1167 31.00 17.94 -55.47
CA PRO A 1167 32.29 17.78 -54.82
C PRO A 1167 32.68 16.31 -54.65
N LEU A 1168 31.78 15.42 -54.22
CA LEU A 1168 32.08 13.98 -54.09
C LEU A 1168 32.47 13.33 -55.41
N ARG A 1169 31.77 13.68 -56.50
CA ARG A 1169 32.11 13.14 -57.82
C ARG A 1169 33.50 13.62 -58.27
N ARG A 1170 33.88 14.87 -57.97
CA ARG A 1170 35.22 15.38 -58.29
C ARG A 1170 36.30 14.72 -57.43
N ALA A 1171 36.05 14.56 -56.14
CA ALA A 1171 36.94 13.84 -55.22
C ALA A 1171 37.21 12.41 -55.74
N TYR A 1172 36.15 11.68 -56.06
CA TYR A 1172 36.24 10.36 -56.68
C TYR A 1172 37.07 10.36 -57.98
N LEU A 1173 36.80 11.28 -58.90
CA LEU A 1173 37.48 11.31 -60.21
C LEU A 1173 38.97 11.64 -60.10
N GLU A 1174 39.36 12.56 -59.20
CA GLU A 1174 40.76 12.87 -58.97
C GLU A 1174 41.48 11.72 -58.25
N MET A 1175 40.83 11.07 -57.29
CA MET A 1175 41.39 9.88 -56.64
C MET A 1175 41.56 8.72 -57.65
N LEU A 1176 40.63 8.57 -58.60
CA LEU A 1176 40.75 7.57 -59.66
C LEU A 1176 41.94 7.84 -60.58
N LYS A 1177 42.22 9.10 -60.92
CA LYS A 1177 43.42 9.47 -61.69
C LYS A 1177 44.69 9.14 -60.91
N ALA A 1178 44.71 9.49 -59.62
CA ALA A 1178 45.82 9.20 -58.73
C ALA A 1178 46.13 7.69 -58.69
N VAL A 1179 45.09 6.86 -58.55
CA VAL A 1179 45.21 5.38 -58.60
C VAL A 1179 45.70 4.91 -59.97
N ARG A 1180 45.11 5.39 -61.08
CA ARG A 1180 45.49 4.95 -62.43
C ARG A 1180 46.94 5.26 -62.77
N ILE A 1181 47.46 6.41 -62.35
CA ILE A 1181 48.88 6.76 -62.53
C ILE A 1181 49.77 5.70 -61.89
N LEU A 1182 49.42 5.25 -60.67
CA LEU A 1182 50.18 4.23 -59.97
C LEU A 1182 49.97 2.82 -60.57
N GLU A 1183 48.76 2.48 -61.02
CA GLU A 1183 48.50 1.20 -61.71
C GLU A 1183 49.28 1.11 -63.03
N GLU A 1184 49.26 2.15 -63.86
CA GLU A 1184 50.03 2.20 -65.11
C GLU A 1184 51.54 2.13 -64.88
N ALA A 1185 52.03 2.73 -63.79
CA ALA A 1185 53.44 2.65 -63.41
C ALA A 1185 53.87 1.26 -62.90
N LEU A 1186 52.93 0.50 -62.34
CA LEU A 1186 53.16 -0.82 -61.75
C LEU A 1186 52.98 -1.99 -62.73
N GLY A 1187 52.37 -1.74 -63.89
CA GLY A 1187 52.21 -2.68 -65.00
C GLY A 1187 50.81 -3.26 -65.12
#